data_AF-A0A7S0S2T8-F1
#
_entry.id   AF-A0A7S0S2T8-F1
#
_cell.length_a   1.000
_cell.length_b   1.000
_cell.length_c   1.000
_cell.angle_alpha   90.00
_cell.angle_beta   90.00
_cell.angle_gamma   90.00
#
_symmetry.space_group_name_H-M   'P 1'
#
loop_
_entity.id
_entity.type
_entity.pdbx_description
1 polymer ?
#
loop_
_entity_poly.entity_id
_entity_poly.type
_entity_poly.pdbx_seq_one_letter_code
_entity_poly.pdbx_strand_id
1 'polypeptide(L)'
;QQAGADLEKPQELMAGLNLLATTDLGYFQQHHQADIFRLKGTILAALKDTENAHQALSTSLMLWKNSAEAWLAWGTLCDESWDLTNTLPPPQQPGMMPQAVTPQIYLLEYAVHALLQGVRLGSAGARALIPRLLHLLSFDNDGPSAAILQAAAAAAMGTIGSWANVVGGTMERSGAFELPSWVWVGWLPQLLASLLRREAPVMKRLLGQMAADLPQALFYPLRSLLMALRESAYRTGHEVKGREGQLLQLQGVAERAKERHAHAMEAVQALGIDPKDAVMQQGATNETVLALQKAQAELHQAEGEYSQLHNAIKSMQQTRVMEMTAFEGGREANDLIAQYHPAINAALSVIVSELQSRFSPRQEERLLAVVNALLHRCYKVPWSAQAEVPPALCKELAGVCKACFTDGDKAPSSSAVQGGAGASGTGGRHRSGLAATMREEFVADMNPESPSFPTTLGALMDHLKQWRAKLLSELEDRMPTVLRLEEEAPGLRELALGDVEMPGVYSVLLGGGDPPPWVVPQPAPAPGSNGQVPPQPHSDGAVLLESIGATVAIVRRQGAAYRRLALHGSDGRTRHMIIQQSQSWQQATVDERLLQLQRAFNRLLDAHPQPRARALGWYVPVVVPVFPSTRLLEEDPSFASYGEAYDVNCMRYGREADTAIVYFKKRCAQPGTGAVNAADVHAVALRQAAYNEVCERIVSENVFSQYIYKTLPSCNHLWVFKKTFCTQMSLSGLLCAMLLLGGRAPNKILFAKDTGRVLQAELMPVYNEKGMLERIEAVPFRLTRNMFTFFTAFGVEGVFVTAMVNAAQALLAKGGNVQHVAALMFRDDIANWSARRSPAKQSLVGHIKGEMLKVLVAANTRKALDRLRAVAPQVSDDGQAIAHGLLAQPEARSPVAGGAQELVEAAMAAKHLCRMEPAWHPWF
;
A
#
# COMPACT_ATOMS: atom_id res chain seq x y z
N GLN A 1 17.11 -30.93 21.17
CA GLN A 1 16.40 -31.52 20.01
C GLN A 1 15.15 -32.26 20.45
N GLN A 2 15.24 -33.27 21.32
CA GLN A 2 14.05 -33.98 21.85
C GLN A 2 12.97 -33.04 22.40
N ALA A 3 13.31 -32.19 23.37
CA ALA A 3 12.38 -31.19 23.91
C ALA A 3 11.85 -30.19 22.87
N GLY A 4 12.56 -29.99 21.75
CA GLY A 4 12.07 -29.18 20.63
C GLY A 4 11.04 -29.91 19.78
N ALA A 5 11.20 -31.22 19.58
CA ALA A 5 10.21 -32.06 18.91
C ALA A 5 8.93 -32.18 19.75
N ASP A 6 9.06 -32.32 21.07
CA ASP A 6 7.93 -32.34 22.00
C ASP A 6 7.17 -31.01 22.00
N LEU A 7 7.85 -29.87 21.78
CA LEU A 7 7.25 -28.53 21.67
C LEU A 7 6.40 -28.36 20.40
N GLU A 8 6.75 -29.04 19.31
CA GLU A 8 6.00 -28.95 18.06
C GLU A 8 4.62 -29.61 18.16
N LYS A 9 4.51 -30.67 18.98
CA LYS A 9 3.31 -31.49 19.15
C LYS A 9 2.57 -31.15 20.45
N PRO A 10 1.33 -30.61 20.37
CA PRO A 10 0.56 -30.24 21.56
C PRO A 10 0.36 -31.39 22.58
N GLN A 11 0.28 -32.63 22.10
CA GLN A 11 0.03 -33.82 22.92
C GLN A 11 1.26 -34.25 23.75
N GLU A 12 2.47 -33.88 23.33
CA GLU A 12 3.72 -34.32 23.96
C GLU A 12 4.31 -33.24 24.90
N LEU A 13 3.67 -32.07 25.04
CA LEU A 13 4.15 -30.95 25.86
C LEU A 13 4.45 -31.34 27.31
N MET A 14 3.57 -32.13 27.94
CA MET A 14 3.76 -32.56 29.33
C MET A 14 4.91 -33.58 29.46
N ALA A 15 5.09 -34.44 28.45
CA ALA A 15 6.21 -35.37 28.41
C ALA A 15 7.54 -34.60 28.29
N GLY A 16 7.59 -33.58 27.43
CA GLY A 16 8.74 -32.67 27.31
C GLY A 16 9.04 -31.92 28.61
N LEU A 17 8.03 -31.46 29.35
CA LEU A 17 8.21 -30.79 30.64
C LEU A 17 8.83 -31.73 31.69
N ASN A 18 8.34 -32.97 31.79
CA ASN A 18 8.87 -33.98 32.72
C ASN A 18 10.31 -34.37 32.37
N LEU A 19 10.65 -34.46 31.08
CA LEU A 19 12.01 -34.69 30.62
C LEU A 19 12.95 -33.59 31.12
N LEU A 20 12.58 -32.31 30.96
CA LEU A 20 13.41 -31.19 31.41
C LEU A 20 13.51 -31.11 32.93
N ALA A 21 12.45 -31.45 33.66
CA ALA A 21 12.43 -31.42 35.12
C ALA A 21 13.28 -32.52 35.77
N THR A 22 13.42 -33.67 35.12
CA THR A 22 14.23 -34.81 35.60
C THR A 22 15.70 -34.73 35.19
N THR A 23 16.06 -33.77 34.33
CA THR A 23 17.43 -33.59 33.86
C THR A 23 18.29 -32.95 34.95
N ASP A 24 19.40 -33.59 35.32
CA ASP A 24 20.36 -33.03 36.27
C ASP A 24 21.18 -31.90 35.64
N LEU A 25 21.02 -30.69 36.18
CA LEU A 25 21.67 -29.47 35.72
C LEU A 25 23.19 -29.47 35.94
N GLY A 26 23.70 -30.31 36.86
CA GLY A 26 25.12 -30.38 37.21
C GLY A 26 26.03 -30.80 36.05
N TYR A 27 25.49 -31.51 35.06
CA TYR A 27 26.24 -31.95 33.87
C TYR A 27 26.40 -30.87 32.79
N PHE A 28 25.74 -29.71 32.94
CA PHE A 28 25.63 -28.70 31.90
C PHE A 28 26.37 -27.42 32.26
N GLN A 29 26.98 -26.80 31.25
CA GLN A 29 27.54 -25.45 31.36
C GLN A 29 26.43 -24.41 31.57
N GLN A 30 26.78 -23.23 32.10
CA GLN A 30 25.79 -22.18 32.42
C GLN A 30 24.88 -21.79 31.24
N HIS A 31 25.42 -21.72 30.01
CA HIS A 31 24.62 -21.41 28.82
C HIS A 31 23.64 -22.54 28.46
N HIS A 32 24.02 -23.81 28.64
CA HIS A 32 23.13 -24.94 28.44
C HIS A 32 22.05 -25.02 29.53
N GLN A 33 22.41 -24.74 30.79
CA GLN A 33 21.45 -24.63 31.88
C GLN A 33 20.41 -23.54 31.59
N ALA A 34 20.86 -22.37 31.14
CA ALA A 34 19.97 -21.29 30.72
C ALA A 34 19.02 -21.72 29.59
N ASP A 35 19.49 -22.43 28.57
CA ASP A 35 18.65 -22.93 27.48
C ASP A 35 17.63 -24.00 27.92
N ILE A 36 17.97 -24.83 28.92
CA ILE A 36 17.02 -25.78 29.53
C ILE A 36 15.88 -25.01 30.21
N PHE A 37 16.20 -23.98 31.01
CA PHE A 37 15.19 -23.11 31.62
C PHE A 37 14.37 -22.34 30.59
N ARG A 38 14.99 -21.92 29.48
CA ARG A 38 14.27 -21.30 28.35
C ARG A 38 13.24 -22.26 27.77
N LEU A 39 13.65 -23.48 27.44
CA LEU A 39 12.75 -24.50 26.87
C LEU A 39 11.61 -24.84 27.85
N LYS A 40 11.93 -24.98 29.14
CA LYS A 40 10.93 -25.15 30.20
C LYS A 40 9.92 -24.01 30.20
N GLY A 41 10.39 -22.76 30.15
CA GLY A 41 9.54 -21.57 30.06
C GLY A 41 8.66 -21.55 28.82
N THR A 42 9.19 -21.92 27.65
CA THR A 42 8.40 -21.99 26.40
C THR A 42 7.34 -23.09 26.40
N ILE A 43 7.62 -24.24 27.02
CA ILE A 43 6.65 -25.32 27.17
C ILE A 43 5.54 -24.90 28.15
N LEU A 44 5.90 -24.28 29.28
CA LEU A 44 4.92 -23.74 30.24
C LEU A 44 4.03 -22.67 29.61
N ALA A 45 4.62 -21.78 28.80
CA ALA A 45 3.87 -20.80 28.02
C ALA A 45 2.88 -21.47 27.06
N ALA A 46 3.29 -22.52 26.35
CA ALA A 46 2.42 -23.31 25.47
C ALA A 46 1.28 -24.03 26.24
N LEU A 47 1.53 -24.41 27.50
CA LEU A 47 0.53 -24.96 28.42
C LEU A 47 -0.38 -23.89 29.07
N LYS A 48 -0.19 -22.60 28.72
CA LYS A 48 -0.89 -21.43 29.28
C LYS A 48 -0.64 -21.18 30.77
N ASP A 49 0.47 -21.68 31.31
CA ASP A 49 0.92 -21.38 32.67
C ASP A 49 1.90 -20.19 32.64
N THR A 50 1.36 -18.98 32.68
CA THR A 50 2.11 -17.74 32.46
C THR A 50 3.04 -17.38 33.62
N GLU A 51 2.62 -17.58 34.87
CA GLU A 51 3.41 -17.21 36.05
C GLU A 51 4.69 -18.05 36.16
N ASN A 52 4.56 -19.37 36.04
CA ASN A 52 5.71 -20.27 36.08
C ASN A 52 6.59 -20.10 34.83
N ALA A 53 6.00 -19.77 33.67
CA ALA A 53 6.77 -19.44 32.48
C ALA A 53 7.62 -18.17 32.67
N HIS A 54 7.07 -17.09 33.27
CA HIS A 54 7.82 -15.87 33.57
C HIS A 54 8.99 -16.16 34.53
N GLN A 55 8.77 -16.96 35.58
CA GLN A 55 9.82 -17.33 36.53
C GLN A 55 10.94 -18.14 35.86
N ALA A 56 10.59 -19.14 35.03
CA ALA A 56 11.55 -19.97 34.32
C ALA A 56 12.39 -19.16 33.31
N LEU A 57 11.76 -18.25 32.55
CA LEU A 57 12.45 -17.40 31.59
C LEU A 57 13.33 -16.34 32.28
N SER A 58 12.87 -15.78 33.40
CA SER A 58 13.68 -14.88 34.22
C SER A 58 14.92 -15.59 34.79
N THR A 59 14.77 -16.82 35.25
CA THR A 59 15.90 -17.65 35.72
C THR A 59 16.87 -17.96 34.60
N SER A 60 16.37 -18.27 33.40
CA SER A 60 17.19 -18.45 32.19
C SER A 60 18.08 -17.21 31.92
N LEU A 61 17.49 -16.02 31.94
CA LEU A 61 18.21 -14.76 31.68
C LEU A 61 19.16 -14.35 32.82
N MET A 62 18.82 -14.68 34.06
CA MET A 62 19.72 -14.49 35.21
C MET A 62 21.00 -15.33 35.08
N LEU A 63 20.87 -16.58 34.59
CA LEU A 63 22.00 -17.47 34.35
C LEU A 63 22.84 -17.01 33.16
N TRP A 64 22.20 -16.61 32.05
CA TRP A 64 22.90 -16.18 30.84
C TRP A 64 22.16 -15.07 30.10
N LYS A 65 22.60 -13.83 30.31
CA LYS A 65 22.00 -12.63 29.70
C LYS A 65 22.24 -12.50 28.20
N ASN A 66 23.21 -13.21 27.63
CA ASN A 66 23.56 -13.13 26.22
C ASN A 66 22.75 -14.10 25.33
N SER A 67 21.67 -14.73 25.84
CA SER A 67 20.79 -15.59 25.02
C SER A 67 19.70 -14.74 24.34
N ALA A 68 19.88 -14.48 23.04
CA ALA A 68 18.91 -13.73 22.25
C ALA A 68 17.55 -14.44 22.16
N GLU A 69 17.55 -15.77 22.13
CA GLU A 69 16.33 -16.60 22.08
C GLU A 69 15.57 -16.59 23.42
N ALA A 70 16.26 -16.50 24.56
CA ALA A 70 15.59 -16.36 25.86
C ALA A 70 14.91 -14.99 26.00
N TRP A 71 15.56 -13.92 25.54
CA TRP A 71 14.95 -12.59 25.45
C TRP A 71 13.73 -12.59 24.52
N LEU A 72 13.83 -13.22 23.35
CA LEU A 72 12.72 -13.35 22.42
C LEU A 72 11.53 -14.09 23.07
N ALA A 73 11.76 -15.25 23.66
CA ALA A 73 10.72 -16.05 24.31
C ALA A 73 10.04 -15.31 25.46
N TRP A 74 10.79 -14.55 26.26
CA TRP A 74 10.23 -13.74 27.33
C TRP A 74 9.43 -12.55 26.79
N GLY A 75 9.93 -11.88 25.75
CA GLY A 75 9.22 -10.80 25.07
C GLY A 75 7.89 -11.26 24.46
N THR A 76 7.87 -12.41 23.78
CA THR A 76 6.63 -12.98 23.21
C THR A 76 5.63 -13.37 24.28
N LEU A 77 6.08 -13.96 25.39
CA LEU A 77 5.20 -14.29 26.51
C LEU A 77 4.55 -13.04 27.12
N CYS A 78 5.35 -11.98 27.35
CA CYS A 78 4.85 -10.71 27.88
C CYS A 78 3.84 -10.05 26.91
N ASP A 79 4.11 -10.09 25.60
CA ASP A 79 3.22 -9.53 24.57
C ASP A 79 1.89 -10.31 24.47
N GLU A 80 1.94 -11.64 24.48
CA GLU A 80 0.74 -12.50 24.48
C GLU A 80 -0.10 -12.28 25.74
N SER A 81 0.54 -12.15 26.89
CA SER A 81 -0.13 -11.88 28.18
C SER A 81 -0.77 -10.49 28.19
N TRP A 82 -0.12 -9.50 27.58
CA TRP A 82 -0.66 -8.15 27.40
C TRP A 82 -1.90 -8.15 26.50
N ASP A 83 -1.84 -8.86 25.37
CA ASP A 83 -2.99 -8.99 24.47
C ASP A 83 -4.17 -9.70 25.14
N LEU A 84 -3.93 -10.77 25.89
CA LEU A 84 -4.97 -11.48 26.63
C LEU A 84 -5.68 -10.55 27.62
N THR A 85 -4.90 -9.75 28.36
CA THR A 85 -5.41 -8.80 29.34
C THR A 85 -6.29 -7.72 28.69
N ASN A 86 -5.88 -7.20 27.53
CA ASN A 86 -6.64 -6.18 26.79
C ASN A 86 -7.94 -6.71 26.16
N THR A 87 -8.11 -8.02 26.00
CA THR A 87 -9.32 -8.62 25.41
C THR A 87 -10.41 -8.93 26.42
N LEU A 88 -10.11 -8.90 27.72
CA LEU A 88 -11.09 -9.17 28.77
C LEU A 88 -12.03 -7.95 28.98
N PRO A 89 -13.35 -8.16 29.13
CA PRO A 89 -14.26 -7.06 29.41
C PRO A 89 -13.95 -6.42 30.79
N PRO A 90 -14.17 -5.10 30.96
CA PRO A 90 -13.98 -4.46 32.25
C PRO A 90 -14.88 -5.13 33.32
N PRO A 91 -14.41 -5.26 34.57
CA PRO A 91 -15.17 -5.92 35.63
C PRO A 91 -16.53 -5.25 35.82
N GLN A 92 -17.59 -6.06 35.86
CA GLN A 92 -18.98 -5.59 35.87
C GLN A 92 -19.45 -5.01 37.22
N GLN A 93 -18.61 -5.01 38.26
CA GLN A 93 -18.97 -4.53 39.60
C GLN A 93 -18.11 -3.32 40.02
N PRO A 94 -18.70 -2.14 40.24
CA PRO A 94 -18.00 -0.97 40.75
C PRO A 94 -17.75 -1.15 42.26
N GLY A 95 -16.57 -1.62 42.64
CA GLY A 95 -16.15 -1.71 44.05
C GLY A 95 -15.26 -2.89 44.41
N MET A 96 -15.21 -3.96 43.61
CA MET A 96 -14.18 -4.98 43.73
C MET A 96 -13.08 -4.70 42.71
N MET A 97 -11.99 -4.07 43.16
CA MET A 97 -10.74 -4.03 42.41
C MET A 97 -10.26 -5.47 42.18
N PRO A 98 -10.06 -5.94 40.94
CA PRO A 98 -9.18 -7.08 40.73
C PRO A 98 -7.82 -6.68 41.28
N GLN A 99 -7.24 -7.43 42.22
CA GLN A 99 -5.88 -7.21 42.73
C GLN A 99 -4.77 -7.26 41.64
N ALA A 100 -5.16 -7.45 40.37
CA ALA A 100 -4.29 -7.68 39.24
C ALA A 100 -4.13 -6.49 38.27
N VAL A 101 -4.58 -5.26 38.58
CA VAL A 101 -4.56 -4.12 37.62
C VAL A 101 -3.21 -3.36 37.60
N THR A 102 -2.48 -3.29 38.72
CA THR A 102 -1.15 -2.66 38.82
C THR A 102 0.02 -3.42 38.15
N PRO A 103 0.07 -4.76 38.05
CA PRO A 103 1.17 -5.47 37.36
C PRO A 103 1.11 -5.43 35.82
N GLN A 104 0.07 -4.87 35.21
CA GLN A 104 -0.21 -5.04 33.76
C GLN A 104 0.62 -4.14 32.85
N ILE A 105 0.98 -2.91 33.28
CA ILE A 105 1.77 -1.97 32.47
C ILE A 105 3.22 -2.46 32.31
N TYR A 106 3.76 -3.11 33.34
CA TYR A 106 5.12 -3.66 33.30
C TYR A 106 5.27 -4.75 32.25
N LEU A 107 4.21 -5.48 31.89
CA LEU A 107 4.24 -6.47 30.81
C LEU A 107 4.62 -5.82 29.48
N LEU A 108 4.06 -4.64 29.20
CA LEU A 108 4.38 -3.88 27.99
C LEU A 108 5.83 -3.38 28.00
N GLU A 109 6.30 -2.86 29.14
CA GLU A 109 7.71 -2.45 29.31
C GLU A 109 8.66 -3.64 29.11
N TYR A 110 8.37 -4.79 29.74
CA TYR A 110 9.18 -6.00 29.62
C TYR A 110 9.17 -6.57 28.20
N ALA A 111 8.01 -6.57 27.53
CA ALA A 111 7.91 -7.00 26.14
C ALA A 111 8.82 -6.14 25.24
N VAL A 112 8.70 -4.82 25.32
CA VAL A 112 9.51 -3.88 24.51
C VAL A 112 11.00 -4.02 24.83
N HIS A 113 11.36 -4.06 26.11
CA HIS A 113 12.74 -4.22 26.53
C HIS A 113 13.35 -5.52 26.01
N ALA A 114 12.67 -6.65 26.22
CA ALA A 114 13.14 -7.97 25.82
C ALA A 114 13.28 -8.10 24.30
N LEU A 115 12.33 -7.55 23.53
CA LEU A 115 12.43 -7.51 22.07
C LEU A 115 13.65 -6.71 21.60
N LEU A 116 13.91 -5.54 22.19
CA LEU A 116 15.08 -4.71 21.84
C LEU A 116 16.40 -5.38 22.22
N GLN A 117 16.48 -6.05 23.38
CA GLN A 117 17.66 -6.83 23.75
C GLN A 117 17.88 -8.01 22.79
N GLY A 118 16.81 -8.70 22.38
CA GLY A 118 16.88 -9.76 21.37
C GLY A 118 17.41 -9.25 20.03
N VAL A 119 17.00 -8.04 19.60
CA VAL A 119 17.52 -7.38 18.39
C VAL A 119 18.98 -6.98 18.55
N ARG A 120 19.36 -6.41 19.70
CA ARG A 120 20.74 -6.03 20.03
C ARG A 120 21.71 -7.22 19.96
N LEU A 121 21.26 -8.39 20.39
CA LEU A 121 22.02 -9.65 20.33
C LEU A 121 21.94 -10.36 18.96
N GLY A 122 21.28 -9.76 17.96
CA GLY A 122 21.27 -10.25 16.58
C GLY A 122 20.21 -11.32 16.26
N SER A 123 19.22 -11.58 17.12
CA SER A 123 18.17 -12.58 16.81
C SER A 123 17.35 -12.18 15.58
N ALA A 124 17.25 -13.10 14.61
CA ALA A 124 16.39 -12.93 13.45
C ALA A 124 14.90 -12.91 13.82
N GLY A 125 14.49 -13.73 14.81
CA GLY A 125 13.13 -13.77 15.32
C GLY A 125 12.72 -12.45 15.99
N ALA A 126 13.61 -11.86 16.80
CA ALA A 126 13.36 -10.56 17.41
C ALA A 126 13.26 -9.43 16.37
N ARG A 127 14.12 -9.43 15.34
CA ARG A 127 14.02 -8.49 14.21
C ARG A 127 12.69 -8.64 13.43
N ALA A 128 12.16 -9.85 13.33
CA ALA A 128 10.86 -10.10 12.70
C ALA A 128 9.68 -9.51 13.50
N LEU A 129 9.87 -9.14 14.76
CA LEU A 129 8.87 -8.51 15.63
C LEU A 129 8.96 -6.98 15.71
N ILE A 130 9.87 -6.33 14.95
CA ILE A 130 9.87 -4.86 14.81
C ILE A 130 8.50 -4.30 14.38
N PRO A 131 7.75 -4.94 13.46
CA PRO A 131 6.38 -4.50 13.13
C PRO A 131 5.45 -4.49 14.33
N ARG A 132 5.61 -5.44 15.26
CA ARG A 132 4.84 -5.49 16.50
C ARG A 132 5.26 -4.35 17.42
N LEU A 133 6.54 -4.08 17.56
CA LEU A 133 7.04 -2.91 18.32
C LEU A 133 6.47 -1.59 17.79
N LEU A 134 6.49 -1.38 16.47
CA LEU A 134 5.90 -0.19 15.83
C LEU A 134 4.37 -0.14 15.98
N HIS A 135 3.70 -1.30 16.01
CA HIS A 135 2.26 -1.37 16.27
C HIS A 135 1.92 -0.95 17.71
N LEU A 136 2.66 -1.48 18.70
CA LEU A 136 2.51 -1.14 20.12
C LEU A 136 2.76 0.35 20.35
N LEU A 137 3.81 0.91 19.73
CA LEU A 137 4.09 2.35 19.80
C LEU A 137 2.97 3.22 19.19
N SER A 138 2.25 2.71 18.20
CA SER A 138 1.16 3.44 17.56
C SER A 138 -0.15 3.47 18.32
N PHE A 139 -0.45 2.43 19.09
CA PHE A 139 -1.77 2.22 19.67
C PHE A 139 -1.77 2.07 21.19
N ASP A 140 -0.69 1.56 21.76
CA ASP A 140 -0.57 1.17 23.18
C ASP A 140 0.56 1.94 23.89
N ASN A 141 1.02 3.06 23.30
CA ASN A 141 2.10 3.87 23.88
C ASN A 141 1.71 4.57 25.19
N ASP A 142 0.44 4.88 25.32
CA ASP A 142 -0.17 5.26 26.59
C ASP A 142 -0.81 3.97 27.13
N GLY A 143 -0.62 3.63 28.40
CA GLY A 143 -1.07 2.35 28.99
C GLY A 143 -2.60 2.08 28.88
N PRO A 144 -3.19 1.19 29.70
CA PRO A 144 -4.63 0.89 29.59
C PRO A 144 -5.47 2.18 29.66
N SER A 145 -6.56 2.23 28.86
CA SER A 145 -7.39 3.41 28.61
C SER A 145 -7.65 4.25 29.87
N ALA A 146 -7.70 5.58 29.71
CA ALA A 146 -7.92 6.57 30.78
C ALA A 146 -9.06 6.20 31.75
N ALA A 147 -10.08 5.45 31.30
CA ALA A 147 -11.17 4.95 32.14
C ALA A 147 -10.74 3.92 33.21
N ILE A 148 -9.76 3.05 32.92
CA ILE A 148 -9.21 2.06 33.87
C ILE A 148 -8.26 2.77 34.86
N LEU A 149 -7.49 3.73 34.35
CA LEU A 149 -6.58 4.54 35.16
C LEU A 149 -7.32 5.48 36.12
N GLN A 150 -8.50 6.01 35.75
CA GLN A 150 -9.30 6.86 36.64
C GLN A 150 -9.89 6.07 37.82
N ALA A 151 -10.19 4.78 37.61
CA ALA A 151 -10.58 3.86 38.67
C ALA A 151 -9.39 3.46 39.58
N ALA A 152 -8.19 3.26 39.02
CA ALA A 152 -6.97 2.91 39.77
C ALA A 152 -6.34 4.10 40.51
N ALA A 153 -6.37 5.30 39.92
CA ALA A 153 -5.84 6.53 40.53
C ALA A 153 -6.65 7.00 41.74
N ALA A 154 -7.92 6.62 41.83
CA ALA A 154 -8.73 6.83 43.04
C ALA A 154 -8.30 5.95 44.22
N ALA A 155 -7.51 4.89 43.99
CA ALA A 155 -7.14 3.90 45.00
C ALA A 155 -5.67 4.00 45.49
N ALA A 156 -4.78 4.66 44.76
CA ALA A 156 -3.36 4.76 45.13
C ALA A 156 -3.01 6.16 45.67
N MET A 157 -2.75 6.25 46.97
CA MET A 157 -2.19 7.45 47.60
C MET A 157 -0.78 7.71 47.05
N GLY A 158 -0.59 8.86 46.40
CA GLY A 158 0.72 9.48 46.22
C GLY A 158 1.45 9.14 44.92
N THR A 159 1.63 10.18 44.09
CA THR A 159 2.65 10.30 43.03
C THR A 159 2.63 9.21 41.95
N ILE A 160 1.53 9.14 41.22
CA ILE A 160 1.45 8.39 39.97
C ILE A 160 2.15 9.22 38.89
N GLY A 161 3.31 8.76 38.41
CA GLY A 161 3.99 9.34 37.26
C GLY A 161 3.09 9.34 36.02
N SER A 162 3.35 10.26 35.08
CA SER A 162 2.64 10.31 33.81
C SER A 162 2.82 8.98 33.04
N TRP A 163 1.77 8.16 32.93
CA TRP A 163 1.74 6.93 32.13
C TRP A 163 1.63 7.16 30.61
N ALA A 164 1.94 8.38 30.18
CA ALA A 164 2.08 8.71 28.77
C ALA A 164 3.46 8.25 28.28
N ASN A 165 3.53 7.74 27.04
CA ASN A 165 4.80 7.37 26.40
C ASN A 165 5.57 6.21 27.06
N VAL A 166 4.90 5.16 27.52
CA VAL A 166 5.50 3.96 28.12
C VAL A 166 6.38 3.21 27.12
N VAL A 167 5.87 2.92 25.92
CA VAL A 167 6.62 2.20 24.89
C VAL A 167 7.78 3.05 24.41
N GLY A 168 7.52 4.31 24.05
CA GLY A 168 8.55 5.24 23.60
C GLY A 168 9.64 5.45 24.66
N GLY A 169 9.27 5.75 25.90
CA GLY A 169 10.22 5.92 27.02
C GLY A 169 11.03 4.65 27.31
N THR A 170 10.45 3.47 27.14
CA THR A 170 11.16 2.20 27.30
C THR A 170 12.12 1.93 26.14
N MET A 171 11.77 2.32 24.91
CA MET A 171 12.70 2.29 23.78
C MET A 171 13.93 3.16 24.05
N GLU A 172 13.76 4.36 24.62
CA GLU A 172 14.89 5.23 24.97
C GLU A 172 15.77 4.60 26.04
N ARG A 173 15.18 4.10 27.14
CA ARG A 173 15.92 3.46 28.25
C ARG A 173 16.61 2.16 27.86
N SER A 174 16.04 1.41 26.92
CA SER A 174 16.53 0.08 26.51
C SER A 174 17.57 0.13 25.40
N GLY A 175 18.04 1.32 25.01
CA GLY A 175 19.06 1.49 23.99
C GLY A 175 18.56 1.27 22.57
N ALA A 176 17.30 1.60 22.25
CA ALA A 176 16.81 1.52 20.86
C ALA A 176 17.64 2.40 19.90
N PHE A 177 18.16 3.53 20.39
CA PHE A 177 19.06 4.43 19.65
C PHE A 177 20.53 3.96 19.66
N GLU A 178 20.87 2.92 20.42
CA GLU A 178 22.19 2.26 20.34
C GLU A 178 22.20 1.15 19.28
N LEU A 179 21.02 0.78 18.75
CA LEU A 179 20.90 -0.22 17.72
C LEU A 179 21.47 0.31 16.39
N PRO A 180 22.08 -0.57 15.57
CA PRO A 180 22.53 -0.19 14.23
C PRO A 180 21.37 0.33 13.35
N SER A 181 21.59 1.46 12.68
CA SER A 181 20.60 2.12 11.82
C SER A 181 20.01 1.23 10.71
N TRP A 182 20.75 0.23 10.21
CA TRP A 182 20.26 -0.69 9.17
C TRP A 182 19.05 -1.53 9.60
N VAL A 183 18.87 -1.76 10.90
CA VAL A 183 17.71 -2.51 11.45
C VAL A 183 16.39 -1.80 11.10
N TRP A 184 16.43 -0.48 11.04
CA TRP A 184 15.28 0.40 10.82
C TRP A 184 15.01 0.69 9.35
N VAL A 185 16.01 0.51 8.47
CA VAL A 185 15.91 0.82 7.03
C VAL A 185 14.69 0.16 6.39
N GLY A 186 14.42 -1.08 6.77
CA GLY A 186 13.28 -1.78 6.21
C GLY A 186 11.93 -1.21 6.61
N TRP A 187 11.85 -0.45 7.68
CA TRP A 187 10.61 0.17 8.14
C TRP A 187 10.59 1.67 7.87
N LEU A 188 11.54 2.20 7.08
CA LEU A 188 11.64 3.63 6.73
C LEU A 188 10.32 4.27 6.33
N PRO A 189 9.52 3.70 5.40
CA PRO A 189 8.31 4.39 5.03
C PRO A 189 7.30 4.42 6.19
N GLN A 190 7.32 3.48 7.15
CA GLN A 190 6.52 3.56 8.38
C GLN A 190 7.05 4.63 9.33
N LEU A 191 8.35 4.70 9.55
CA LEU A 191 8.98 5.73 10.41
C LEU A 191 8.66 7.15 9.90
N LEU A 192 8.69 7.32 8.58
CA LEU A 192 8.32 8.55 7.89
C LEU A 192 6.83 8.87 8.04
N ALA A 193 5.94 7.88 7.85
CA ALA A 193 4.50 8.07 8.07
C ALA A 193 4.16 8.40 9.53
N SER A 194 4.95 7.90 10.47
CA SER A 194 4.81 8.15 11.90
C SER A 194 5.12 9.60 12.32
N LEU A 195 5.80 10.40 11.48
CA LEU A 195 5.96 11.84 11.71
C LEU A 195 4.62 12.59 11.73
N LEU A 196 3.59 12.05 11.09
CA LEU A 196 2.22 12.59 11.09
C LEU A 196 1.36 12.07 12.26
N ARG A 197 1.97 11.33 13.21
CA ARG A 197 1.27 10.63 14.29
C ARG A 197 1.84 11.01 15.66
N ARG A 198 1.21 10.48 16.72
CA ARG A 198 1.58 10.75 18.12
C ARG A 198 3.01 10.32 18.47
N GLU A 199 3.53 9.32 17.77
CA GLU A 199 4.86 8.74 18.02
C GLU A 199 6.02 9.52 17.36
N ALA A 200 5.73 10.66 16.71
CA ALA A 200 6.71 11.49 16.03
C ALA A 200 7.98 11.85 16.85
N PRO A 201 7.92 12.13 18.18
CA PRO A 201 9.11 12.49 18.94
C PRO A 201 10.20 11.41 18.96
N VAL A 202 9.81 10.14 19.13
CA VAL A 202 10.73 8.99 19.11
C VAL A 202 11.29 8.78 17.70
N MET A 203 10.43 8.90 16.69
CA MET A 203 10.79 8.71 15.29
C MET A 203 11.77 9.77 14.79
N LYS A 204 11.60 11.03 15.19
CA LYS A 204 12.49 12.12 14.85
C LYS A 204 13.93 11.84 15.30
N ARG A 205 14.11 11.28 16.50
CA ARG A 205 15.43 10.90 17.02
C ARG A 205 16.04 9.75 16.22
N LEU A 206 15.25 8.70 15.91
CA LEU A 206 15.71 7.59 15.06
C LEU A 206 16.12 8.08 13.66
N LEU A 207 15.31 8.93 13.02
CA LEU A 207 15.63 9.49 11.71
C LEU A 207 16.88 10.38 11.75
N GLY A 208 17.10 11.12 12.83
CA GLY A 208 18.32 11.91 13.02
C GLY A 208 19.58 11.05 13.13
N GLN A 209 19.51 9.90 13.80
CA GLN A 209 20.61 8.92 13.83
C GLN A 209 20.85 8.31 12.44
N MET A 210 19.78 7.91 11.75
CA MET A 210 19.88 7.37 10.39
C MET A 210 20.42 8.40 9.39
N ALA A 211 20.15 9.69 9.58
CA ALA A 211 20.72 10.76 8.75
C ALA A 211 22.24 10.84 8.87
N ALA A 212 22.81 10.51 10.03
CA ALA A 212 24.24 10.45 10.25
C ALA A 212 24.85 9.14 9.70
N ASP A 213 24.22 8.00 10.00
CA ASP A 213 24.77 6.67 9.68
C ASP A 213 24.52 6.22 8.23
N LEU A 214 23.34 6.49 7.68
CA LEU A 214 22.83 5.98 6.40
C LEU A 214 22.10 7.07 5.58
N PRO A 215 22.79 8.16 5.19
CA PRO A 215 22.17 9.31 4.53
C PRO A 215 21.45 8.97 3.22
N GLN A 216 22.05 8.09 2.39
CA GLN A 216 21.52 7.75 1.05
C GLN A 216 20.24 6.91 1.12
N ALA A 217 20.10 6.06 2.15
CA ALA A 217 18.88 5.29 2.38
C ALA A 217 17.69 6.19 2.74
N LEU A 218 17.96 7.26 3.50
CA LEU A 218 16.93 8.18 3.99
C LEU A 218 16.58 9.27 2.97
N PHE A 219 17.54 9.70 2.14
CA PHE A 219 17.41 10.88 1.27
C PHE A 219 16.16 10.86 0.36
N TYR A 220 15.98 9.82 -0.47
CA TYR A 220 14.88 9.79 -1.45
C TYR A 220 13.49 9.74 -0.77
N PRO A 221 13.21 8.80 0.15
CA PRO A 221 11.91 8.74 0.82
C PRO A 221 11.59 9.99 1.65
N LEU A 222 12.59 10.54 2.35
CA LEU A 222 12.41 11.75 3.16
C LEU A 222 12.09 12.96 2.29
N ARG A 223 12.84 13.17 1.21
CA ARG A 223 12.61 14.30 0.30
C ARG A 223 11.24 14.23 -0.37
N SER A 224 10.83 13.04 -0.81
CA SER A 224 9.50 12.81 -1.37
C SER A 224 8.39 13.17 -0.37
N LEU A 225 8.52 12.73 0.89
CA LEU A 225 7.58 13.09 1.96
C LEU A 225 7.56 14.61 2.22
N LEU A 226 8.72 15.25 2.38
CA LEU A 226 8.80 16.69 2.67
C LEU A 226 8.13 17.53 1.58
N MET A 227 8.31 17.16 0.32
CA MET A 227 7.63 17.80 -0.79
C MET A 227 6.12 17.59 -0.75
N ALA A 228 5.66 16.36 -0.46
CA ALA A 228 4.24 16.05 -0.33
C ALA A 228 3.59 16.84 0.83
N LEU A 229 4.25 16.93 1.98
CA LEU A 229 3.79 17.70 3.15
C LEU A 229 3.70 19.19 2.84
N ARG A 230 4.73 19.76 2.21
CA ARG A 230 4.75 21.17 1.83
C ARG A 230 3.62 21.50 0.86
N GLU A 231 3.42 20.64 -0.14
CA GLU A 231 2.38 20.82 -1.14
C GLU A 231 0.97 20.69 -0.53
N SER A 232 0.74 19.68 0.32
CA SER A 232 -0.53 19.49 1.04
C SER A 232 -0.86 20.67 1.94
N ALA A 233 0.10 21.15 2.74
CA ALA A 233 -0.11 22.23 3.68
C ALA A 233 -0.35 23.59 2.99
N TYR A 234 0.30 23.83 1.83
CA TYR A 234 0.07 25.03 1.03
C TYR A 234 -1.34 25.04 0.44
N ARG A 235 -1.78 23.92 -0.15
CA ARG A 235 -3.13 23.78 -0.71
C ARG A 235 -4.19 23.92 0.37
N THR A 236 -4.03 23.23 1.50
CA THR A 236 -4.92 23.34 2.66
C THR A 236 -5.01 24.79 3.14
N GLY A 237 -3.88 25.50 3.19
CA GLY A 237 -3.85 26.92 3.53
C GLY A 237 -4.62 27.82 2.55
N HIS A 238 -4.53 27.54 1.25
CA HIS A 238 -5.28 28.28 0.23
C HIS A 238 -6.79 27.99 0.28
N GLU A 239 -7.18 26.73 0.50
CA GLU A 239 -8.58 26.35 0.68
C GLU A 239 -9.19 26.98 1.94
N VAL A 240 -8.44 27.01 3.05
CA VAL A 240 -8.86 27.67 4.29
C VAL A 240 -9.11 29.15 4.06
N LYS A 241 -8.18 29.88 3.41
CA LYS A 241 -8.38 31.30 3.09
C LYS A 241 -9.61 31.55 2.22
N GLY A 242 -9.85 30.68 1.23
CA GLY A 242 -11.05 30.76 0.39
C GLY A 242 -12.34 30.56 1.19
N ARG A 243 -12.36 29.60 2.12
CA ARG A 243 -13.50 29.30 2.99
C ARG A 243 -13.70 30.34 4.09
N GLU A 244 -12.64 30.96 4.61
CA GLU A 244 -12.73 32.08 5.56
C GLU A 244 -13.44 33.29 4.92
N GLY A 245 -13.18 33.56 3.64
CA GLY A 245 -13.94 34.58 2.89
C GLY A 245 -15.44 34.26 2.79
N GLN A 246 -15.79 32.99 2.59
CA GLN A 246 -17.20 32.53 2.59
C GLN A 246 -17.81 32.61 4.00
N LEU A 247 -17.04 32.29 5.05
CA LEU A 247 -17.48 32.37 6.43
C LEU A 247 -17.85 33.81 6.82
N LEU A 248 -17.06 34.80 6.39
CA LEU A 248 -17.37 36.22 6.60
C LEU A 248 -18.67 36.63 5.91
N GLN A 249 -18.94 36.12 4.70
CA GLN A 249 -20.21 36.37 4.01
C GLN A 249 -21.39 35.75 4.77
N LEU A 250 -21.25 34.50 5.21
CA LEU A 250 -22.27 33.80 6.01
C LEU A 250 -22.49 34.45 7.37
N GLN A 251 -21.43 34.99 8.00
CA GLN A 251 -21.55 35.76 9.23
C GLN A 251 -22.46 36.98 9.01
N GLY A 252 -22.24 37.74 7.93
CA GLY A 252 -23.09 38.87 7.58
C GLY A 252 -24.54 38.48 7.26
N VAL A 253 -24.76 37.31 6.66
CA VAL A 253 -26.12 36.76 6.43
C VAL A 253 -26.78 36.37 7.76
N ALA A 254 -26.05 35.70 8.65
CA ALA A 254 -26.55 35.29 9.95
C ALA A 254 -26.88 36.50 10.85
N GLU A 255 -26.05 37.55 10.83
CA GLU A 255 -26.32 38.81 11.53
C GLU A 255 -27.60 39.49 11.01
N ARG A 256 -27.77 39.58 9.68
CA ARG A 256 -29.03 40.10 9.09
C ARG A 256 -30.25 39.23 9.42
N ALA A 257 -30.08 37.92 9.50
CA ALA A 257 -31.16 37.01 9.90
C ALA A 257 -31.51 37.18 11.39
N LYS A 258 -30.51 37.41 12.26
CA LYS A 258 -30.73 37.76 13.67
C LYS A 258 -31.51 39.05 13.83
N GLU A 259 -31.15 40.09 13.08
CA GLU A 259 -31.87 41.36 13.07
C GLU A 259 -33.34 41.18 12.64
N ARG A 260 -33.59 40.43 11.56
CA ARG A 260 -34.96 40.14 11.11
C ARG A 260 -35.76 39.34 12.14
N HIS A 261 -35.13 38.35 12.77
CA HIS A 261 -35.78 37.56 13.82
C HIS A 261 -36.11 38.43 15.05
N ALA A 262 -35.18 39.30 15.48
CA ALA A 262 -35.40 40.25 16.58
C ALA A 262 -36.57 41.20 16.26
N HIS A 263 -36.60 41.78 15.06
CA HIS A 263 -37.69 42.65 14.63
C HIS A 263 -39.05 41.92 14.55
N ALA A 264 -39.06 40.67 14.08
CA ALA A 264 -40.28 39.85 14.08
C ALA A 264 -40.73 39.48 15.50
N MET A 265 -39.79 39.26 16.43
CA MET A 265 -40.07 38.96 17.83
C MET A 265 -40.71 40.16 18.54
N GLU A 266 -40.17 41.36 18.32
CA GLU A 266 -40.74 42.62 18.84
C GLU A 266 -42.16 42.86 18.30
N ALA A 267 -42.38 42.59 17.00
CA ALA A 267 -43.70 42.73 16.39
C ALA A 267 -44.76 41.79 16.99
N VAL A 268 -44.37 40.56 17.36
CA VAL A 268 -45.27 39.60 18.04
C VAL A 268 -45.51 39.98 19.49
N GLN A 269 -44.49 40.47 20.21
CA GLN A 269 -44.65 40.99 21.58
C GLN A 269 -45.57 42.22 21.63
N ALA A 270 -45.51 43.11 20.63
CA ALA A 270 -46.39 44.26 20.52
C ALA A 270 -47.88 43.89 20.38
N LEU A 271 -48.19 42.66 19.93
CA LEU A 271 -49.55 42.10 19.86
C LEU A 271 -50.01 41.46 21.19
N GLY A 272 -49.19 41.49 22.25
CA GLY A 272 -49.49 40.90 23.55
C GLY A 272 -49.46 39.37 23.56
N ILE A 273 -48.92 38.74 22.52
CA ILE A 273 -48.76 37.29 22.39
C ILE A 273 -47.37 36.90 22.92
N ASP A 274 -47.28 35.90 23.80
CA ASP A 274 -45.98 35.38 24.22
C ASP A 274 -45.27 34.76 23.00
N PRO A 275 -44.08 35.26 22.61
CA PRO A 275 -43.37 34.76 21.43
C PRO A 275 -43.05 33.26 21.52
N LYS A 276 -42.94 32.67 22.72
CA LYS A 276 -42.72 31.23 22.87
C LYS A 276 -43.94 30.40 22.45
N ASP A 277 -45.14 30.89 22.74
CA ASP A 277 -46.40 30.24 22.38
C ASP A 277 -46.70 30.41 20.88
N ALA A 278 -46.34 31.56 20.31
CA ALA A 278 -46.47 31.85 18.88
C ALA A 278 -45.63 30.91 17.99
N VAL A 279 -44.43 30.53 18.45
CA VAL A 279 -43.55 29.59 17.72
C VAL A 279 -44.06 28.14 17.79
N MET A 280 -44.77 27.78 18.86
CA MET A 280 -45.30 26.43 19.09
C MET A 280 -46.66 26.18 18.43
N GLN A 281 -47.36 27.23 17.98
CA GLN A 281 -48.66 27.11 17.31
C GLN A 281 -48.54 26.51 15.89
N GLN A 282 -49.07 25.30 15.72
CA GLN A 282 -49.25 24.68 14.40
C GLN A 282 -50.55 25.19 13.76
N GLY A 283 -50.45 25.81 12.57
CA GLY A 283 -51.61 26.32 11.83
C GLY A 283 -52.05 27.75 12.17
N ALA A 284 -51.11 28.62 12.58
CA ALA A 284 -51.40 30.03 12.84
C ALA A 284 -51.87 30.77 11.57
N THR A 285 -53.02 31.45 11.63
CA THR A 285 -53.58 32.27 10.54
C THR A 285 -53.09 33.72 10.57
N ASN A 286 -52.39 34.11 11.64
CA ASN A 286 -51.88 35.47 11.83
C ASN A 286 -50.55 35.65 11.06
N GLU A 287 -50.54 36.58 10.10
CA GLU A 287 -49.38 36.84 9.22
C GLU A 287 -48.10 37.19 10.00
N THR A 288 -48.24 37.86 11.16
CA THR A 288 -47.11 38.25 12.02
C THR A 288 -46.45 37.06 12.72
N VAL A 289 -47.26 36.07 13.15
CA VAL A 289 -46.77 34.82 13.76
C VAL A 289 -46.08 33.94 12.71
N LEU A 290 -46.63 33.88 11.50
CA LEU A 290 -46.02 33.16 10.38
C LEU A 290 -44.67 33.77 9.97
N ALA A 291 -44.56 35.11 9.98
CA ALA A 291 -43.32 35.82 9.71
C ALA A 291 -42.23 35.54 10.76
N LEU A 292 -42.60 35.46 12.05
CA LEU A 292 -41.68 35.06 13.12
C LEU A 292 -41.17 33.62 12.94
N GLN A 293 -42.07 32.67 12.65
CA GLN A 293 -41.70 31.27 12.41
C GLN A 293 -40.76 31.13 11.21
N LYS A 294 -41.01 31.87 10.11
CA LYS A 294 -40.13 31.90 8.94
C LYS A 294 -38.77 32.53 9.25
N ALA A 295 -38.73 33.67 9.93
CA ALA A 295 -37.48 34.33 10.33
C ALA A 295 -36.64 33.45 11.27
N GLN A 296 -37.30 32.69 12.16
CA GLN A 296 -36.63 31.72 13.03
C GLN A 296 -36.04 30.53 12.25
N ALA A 297 -36.77 30.00 11.26
CA ALA A 297 -36.24 28.95 10.40
C ALA A 297 -35.04 29.42 9.56
N GLU A 298 -35.10 30.63 9.00
CA GLU A 298 -33.98 31.27 8.28
C GLU A 298 -32.76 31.48 9.18
N LEU A 299 -32.96 31.91 10.43
CA LEU A 299 -31.88 32.07 11.42
C LEU A 299 -31.23 30.72 11.76
N HIS A 300 -32.02 29.68 12.08
CA HIS A 300 -31.48 28.36 12.39
C HIS A 300 -30.71 27.75 11.22
N GLN A 301 -31.18 27.94 9.98
CA GLN A 301 -30.46 27.50 8.80
C GLN A 301 -29.13 28.24 8.64
N ALA A 302 -29.13 29.58 8.73
CA ALA A 302 -27.92 30.39 8.58
C ALA A 302 -26.88 30.11 9.68
N GLU A 303 -27.31 29.95 10.94
CA GLU A 303 -26.43 29.56 12.05
C GLU A 303 -25.88 28.14 11.91
N GLY A 304 -26.69 27.21 11.38
CA GLY A 304 -26.29 25.85 11.08
C GLY A 304 -25.19 25.80 10.01
N GLU A 305 -25.39 26.50 8.89
CA GLU A 305 -24.40 26.60 7.80
C GLU A 305 -23.11 27.29 8.27
N TYR A 306 -23.22 28.38 9.04
CA TYR A 306 -22.07 29.06 9.64
C TYR A 306 -21.27 28.12 10.57
N SER A 307 -21.95 27.44 11.49
CA SER A 307 -21.31 26.53 12.45
C SER A 307 -20.63 25.35 11.75
N GLN A 308 -21.27 24.77 10.73
CA GLN A 308 -20.68 23.70 9.92
C GLN A 308 -19.40 24.14 9.21
N LEU A 309 -19.44 25.30 8.54
CA LEU A 309 -18.27 25.84 7.83
C LEU A 309 -17.15 26.23 8.81
N HIS A 310 -17.49 26.84 9.95
CA HIS A 310 -16.53 27.19 11.00
C HIS A 310 -15.81 25.95 11.55
N ASN A 311 -16.55 24.88 11.84
CA ASN A 311 -15.98 23.61 12.30
C ASN A 311 -15.10 22.94 11.23
N ALA A 312 -15.49 23.01 9.95
CA ALA A 312 -14.68 22.51 8.84
C ALA A 312 -13.36 23.28 8.71
N ILE A 313 -13.39 24.61 8.78
CA ILE A 313 -12.19 25.47 8.75
C ILE A 313 -11.25 25.11 9.91
N LYS A 314 -11.78 24.99 11.13
CA LYS A 314 -11.00 24.63 12.32
C LYS A 314 -10.32 23.27 12.17
N SER A 315 -11.03 22.26 11.65
CA SER A 315 -10.48 20.93 11.39
C SER A 315 -9.35 20.95 10.34
N MET A 316 -9.52 21.73 9.26
CA MET A 316 -8.48 21.90 8.25
C MET A 316 -7.25 22.64 8.77
N GLN A 317 -7.44 23.68 9.58
CA GLN A 317 -6.33 24.39 10.22
C GLN A 317 -5.54 23.45 11.14
N GLN A 318 -6.22 22.61 11.93
CA GLN A 318 -5.55 21.59 12.75
C GLN A 318 -4.75 20.59 11.90
N THR A 319 -5.32 20.16 10.77
CA THR A 319 -4.64 19.27 9.81
C THR A 319 -3.37 19.93 9.26
N ARG A 320 -3.46 21.20 8.84
CA ARG A 320 -2.32 21.97 8.35
C ARG A 320 -1.22 22.12 9.40
N VAL A 321 -1.57 22.33 10.67
CA VAL A 321 -0.59 22.40 11.76
C VAL A 321 0.14 21.07 11.91
N MET A 322 -0.58 19.94 11.91
CA MET A 322 0.04 18.61 11.99
C MET A 322 1.01 18.36 10.82
N GLU A 323 0.61 18.70 9.60
CA GLU A 323 1.48 18.57 8.41
C GLU A 323 2.74 19.45 8.51
N MET A 324 2.62 20.67 9.04
CA MET A 324 3.76 21.57 9.23
C MET A 324 4.71 21.10 10.34
N THR A 325 4.19 20.61 11.46
CA THR A 325 5.02 20.00 12.51
C THR A 325 5.76 18.76 11.99
N ALA A 326 5.09 17.92 11.19
CA ALA A 326 5.73 16.78 10.55
C ALA A 326 6.81 17.21 9.55
N PHE A 327 6.55 18.29 8.79
CA PHE A 327 7.51 18.87 7.86
C PHE A 327 8.76 19.40 8.58
N GLU A 328 8.59 20.11 9.70
CA GLU A 328 9.71 20.57 10.53
C GLU A 328 10.54 19.41 11.07
N GLY A 329 9.88 18.37 11.61
CA GLY A 329 10.55 17.18 12.11
C GLY A 329 11.36 16.44 11.03
N GLY A 330 10.82 16.30 9.83
CA GLY A 330 11.55 15.70 8.70
C GLY A 330 12.63 16.62 8.12
N ARG A 331 12.42 17.94 8.14
CA ARG A 331 13.39 18.93 7.67
C ARG A 331 14.65 18.90 8.52
N GLU A 332 14.52 18.79 9.83
CA GLU A 332 15.69 18.65 10.72
C GLU A 332 16.54 17.44 10.35
N ALA A 333 15.93 16.27 10.07
CA ALA A 333 16.67 15.10 9.61
C ALA A 333 17.34 15.34 8.25
N ASN A 334 16.69 16.05 7.33
CA ASN A 334 17.28 16.42 6.03
C ASN A 334 18.45 17.41 6.17
N ASP A 335 18.35 18.35 7.11
CA ASP A 335 19.41 19.32 7.40
C ASP A 335 20.63 18.61 8.03
N LEU A 336 20.41 17.56 8.85
CA LEU A 336 21.49 16.70 9.34
C LEU A 336 22.19 15.93 8.21
N ILE A 337 21.47 15.42 7.20
CA ILE A 337 22.10 14.81 6.02
C ILE A 337 23.01 15.82 5.32
N ALA A 338 22.54 17.05 5.13
CA ALA A 338 23.33 18.11 4.50
C ALA A 338 24.56 18.51 5.34
N GLN A 339 24.44 18.47 6.67
CA GLN A 339 25.52 18.81 7.60
C GLN A 339 26.60 17.74 7.67
N TYR A 340 26.23 16.47 7.83
CA TYR A 340 27.17 15.37 7.94
C TYR A 340 27.75 14.95 6.58
N HIS A 341 26.96 15.03 5.51
CA HIS A 341 27.29 14.47 4.18
C HIS A 341 27.04 15.46 3.03
N PRO A 342 27.74 16.62 2.98
CA PRO A 342 27.44 17.70 2.04
C PRO A 342 27.66 17.31 0.56
N ALA A 343 28.70 16.54 0.25
CA ALA A 343 29.03 16.13 -1.12
C ALA A 343 27.96 15.19 -1.70
N ILE A 344 27.58 14.16 -0.93
CA ILE A 344 26.53 13.21 -1.30
C ILE A 344 25.20 13.94 -1.46
N ASN A 345 24.84 14.81 -0.51
CA ASN A 345 23.60 15.58 -0.56
C ASN A 345 23.54 16.48 -1.81
N ALA A 346 24.66 17.12 -2.19
CA ALA A 346 24.74 17.92 -3.40
C ALA A 346 24.54 17.06 -4.67
N ALA A 347 25.23 15.92 -4.76
CA ALA A 347 25.13 15.04 -5.92
C ALA A 347 23.72 14.48 -6.09
N LEU A 348 23.13 13.94 -5.02
CA LEU A 348 21.76 13.42 -5.04
C LEU A 348 20.73 14.52 -5.35
N SER A 349 20.95 15.75 -4.88
CA SER A 349 20.07 16.88 -5.18
C SER A 349 20.08 17.25 -6.68
N VAL A 350 21.24 17.17 -7.34
CA VAL A 350 21.34 17.37 -8.80
C VAL A 350 20.58 16.27 -9.54
N ILE A 351 20.78 15.00 -9.17
CA ILE A 351 20.05 13.87 -9.77
C ILE A 351 18.55 14.10 -9.70
N VAL A 352 18.05 14.42 -8.51
CA VAL A 352 16.63 14.65 -8.28
C VAL A 352 16.11 15.85 -9.10
N SER A 353 16.86 16.95 -9.16
CA SER A 353 16.48 18.16 -9.93
C SER A 353 16.37 17.89 -11.45
N GLU A 354 17.35 17.18 -12.02
CA GLU A 354 17.35 16.82 -13.43
C GLU A 354 16.21 15.84 -13.77
N LEU A 355 16.00 14.81 -12.93
CA LEU A 355 14.89 13.87 -13.08
C LEU A 355 13.53 14.57 -13.09
N GLN A 356 13.34 15.61 -12.26
CA GLN A 356 12.08 16.36 -12.20
C GLN A 356 11.83 17.19 -13.46
N SER A 357 12.86 17.94 -13.87
CA SER A 357 12.71 19.04 -14.82
C SER A 357 12.80 18.58 -16.28
N ARG A 358 13.56 17.51 -16.54
CA ARG A 358 13.88 17.07 -17.91
C ARG A 358 13.11 15.84 -18.37
N PHE A 359 12.80 14.91 -17.46
CA PHE A 359 12.20 13.62 -17.81
C PHE A 359 10.67 13.58 -17.72
N SER A 360 10.02 14.74 -17.63
CA SER A 360 8.56 14.83 -17.70
C SER A 360 8.05 14.53 -19.12
N PRO A 361 6.93 13.80 -19.29
CA PRO A 361 6.33 13.57 -20.59
C PRO A 361 6.07 14.87 -21.35
N ARG A 362 6.35 14.86 -22.66
CA ARG A 362 6.10 16.00 -23.55
C ARG A 362 4.60 16.18 -23.76
N GLN A 363 4.18 17.34 -24.25
CA GLN A 363 2.75 17.68 -24.36
C GLN A 363 1.98 16.69 -25.25
N GLU A 364 2.59 16.24 -26.34
CA GLU A 364 2.03 15.29 -27.30
C GLU A 364 1.81 13.91 -26.66
N GLU A 365 2.78 13.44 -25.87
CA GLU A 365 2.69 12.18 -25.13
C GLU A 365 1.62 12.26 -24.02
N ARG A 366 1.50 13.43 -23.36
CA ARG A 366 0.43 13.67 -22.37
C ARG A 366 -0.94 13.64 -23.03
N LEU A 367 -1.09 14.28 -24.19
CA LEU A 367 -2.34 14.26 -24.95
C LEU A 367 -2.71 12.83 -25.37
N LEU A 368 -1.74 12.05 -25.87
CA LEU A 368 -1.94 10.64 -26.19
C LEU A 368 -2.38 9.83 -24.95
N ALA A 369 -1.76 10.06 -23.79
CA ALA A 369 -2.15 9.41 -22.54
C ALA A 369 -3.58 9.77 -22.13
N VAL A 370 -3.98 11.03 -22.30
CA VAL A 370 -5.34 11.51 -22.05
C VAL A 370 -6.34 10.85 -23.00
N VAL A 371 -6.06 10.80 -24.30
CA VAL A 371 -6.91 10.14 -25.30
C VAL A 371 -7.11 8.65 -24.96
N ASN A 372 -6.03 7.96 -24.58
CA ASN A 372 -6.12 6.56 -24.15
C ASN A 372 -6.91 6.39 -22.84
N ALA A 373 -6.75 7.30 -21.88
CA ALA A 373 -7.52 7.29 -20.64
C ALA A 373 -9.02 7.51 -20.90
N LEU A 374 -9.37 8.45 -21.79
CA LEU A 374 -10.75 8.71 -22.22
C LEU A 374 -11.35 7.52 -22.96
N LEU A 375 -10.59 6.89 -23.87
CA LEU A 375 -11.03 5.69 -24.57
C LEU A 375 -11.30 4.54 -23.58
N HIS A 376 -10.38 4.32 -22.63
CA HIS A 376 -10.56 3.32 -21.59
C HIS A 376 -11.73 3.65 -20.65
N ARG A 377 -12.01 4.94 -20.40
CA ARG A 377 -13.20 5.40 -19.68
C ARG A 377 -14.47 5.01 -20.44
N CYS A 378 -14.52 5.20 -21.75
CA CYS A 378 -15.64 4.75 -22.60
C CYS A 378 -15.86 3.22 -22.51
N TYR A 379 -14.79 2.42 -22.41
CA TYR A 379 -14.91 0.97 -22.21
C TYR A 379 -15.50 0.58 -20.85
N LYS A 380 -15.30 1.38 -19.80
CA LYS A 380 -15.84 1.08 -18.45
C LYS A 380 -17.30 1.48 -18.26
N VAL A 381 -17.76 2.43 -19.05
CA VAL A 381 -19.10 2.97 -18.99
C VAL A 381 -20.17 1.87 -19.30
N PRO A 382 -21.25 1.72 -18.50
CA PRO A 382 -22.20 0.61 -18.62
C PRO A 382 -23.26 0.81 -19.72
N TRP A 383 -22.92 1.53 -20.79
CA TRP A 383 -23.78 1.73 -21.96
C TRP A 383 -23.19 1.05 -23.20
N SER A 384 -24.06 0.65 -24.12
CA SER A 384 -23.68 0.14 -25.43
C SER A 384 -23.14 1.26 -26.32
N ALA A 385 -22.41 0.90 -27.39
CA ALA A 385 -21.92 1.86 -28.38
C ALA A 385 -23.04 2.63 -29.12
N GLN A 386 -24.29 2.15 -29.06
CA GLN A 386 -25.44 2.80 -29.72
C GLN A 386 -26.14 3.83 -28.83
N ALA A 387 -25.75 3.95 -27.55
CA ALA A 387 -26.34 4.92 -26.64
C ALA A 387 -25.78 6.33 -26.87
N GLU A 388 -26.53 7.34 -26.45
CA GLU A 388 -26.07 8.73 -26.41
C GLU A 388 -24.91 8.90 -25.43
N VAL A 389 -24.08 9.93 -25.68
CA VAL A 389 -22.94 10.23 -24.81
C VAL A 389 -23.44 10.70 -23.43
N PRO A 390 -22.99 10.06 -22.33
CA PRO A 390 -23.47 10.41 -20.99
C PRO A 390 -23.07 11.83 -20.58
N PRO A 391 -23.94 12.60 -19.90
CA PRO A 391 -23.66 14.00 -19.54
C PRO A 391 -22.45 14.14 -18.62
N ALA A 392 -22.20 13.14 -17.76
CA ALA A 392 -21.00 13.10 -16.91
C ALA A 392 -19.71 13.03 -17.74
N LEU A 393 -19.70 12.24 -18.82
CA LEU A 393 -18.55 12.13 -19.72
C LEU A 393 -18.36 13.42 -20.53
N CYS A 394 -19.44 14.06 -20.97
CA CYS A 394 -19.37 15.38 -21.62
C CYS A 394 -18.72 16.42 -20.69
N LYS A 395 -19.12 16.47 -19.42
CA LYS A 395 -18.50 17.39 -18.44
C LYS A 395 -17.01 17.09 -18.22
N GLU A 396 -16.62 15.82 -18.16
CA GLU A 396 -15.23 15.40 -18.09
C GLU A 396 -14.44 15.86 -19.34
N LEU A 397 -14.97 15.62 -20.55
CA LEU A 397 -14.36 16.03 -21.82
C LEU A 397 -14.19 17.55 -21.94
N ALA A 398 -15.20 18.32 -21.55
CA ALA A 398 -15.11 19.78 -21.50
C ALA A 398 -14.03 20.25 -20.51
N GLY A 399 -13.90 19.56 -19.37
CA GLY A 399 -12.83 19.80 -18.40
C GLY A 399 -11.44 19.46 -18.94
N VAL A 400 -11.32 18.35 -19.67
CA VAL A 400 -10.07 17.94 -20.35
C VAL A 400 -9.67 18.97 -21.40
N CYS A 401 -10.61 19.41 -22.24
CA CYS A 401 -10.35 20.48 -23.21
C CYS A 401 -9.89 21.76 -22.51
N LYS A 402 -10.45 22.12 -21.35
CA LYS A 402 -9.94 23.28 -20.59
C LYS A 402 -8.54 23.03 -20.01
N ALA A 403 -8.29 21.87 -19.43
CA ALA A 403 -7.05 21.56 -18.71
C ALA A 403 -5.85 21.28 -19.63
N CYS A 404 -6.04 20.60 -20.75
CA CYS A 404 -4.98 20.29 -21.71
C CYS A 404 -4.36 21.55 -22.34
N PHE A 405 -5.01 22.71 -22.22
CA PHE A 405 -4.64 23.92 -22.95
C PHE A 405 -4.39 25.17 -22.06
N THR A 406 -4.44 25.05 -20.73
CA THR A 406 -4.12 26.17 -19.81
C THR A 406 -2.65 26.29 -19.41
N ASP A 407 -1.82 25.26 -19.64
CA ASP A 407 -0.42 25.21 -19.18
C ASP A 407 0.58 25.86 -20.15
N GLY A 408 0.13 26.44 -21.26
CA GLY A 408 0.98 27.10 -22.25
C GLY A 408 1.47 28.51 -21.86
N ASP A 409 0.71 29.23 -21.02
CA ASP A 409 0.95 30.67 -20.76
C ASP A 409 1.46 31.00 -19.36
N LYS A 410 1.65 30.01 -18.48
CA LYS A 410 2.33 30.22 -17.19
C LYS A 410 3.79 29.83 -17.29
N ALA A 411 4.59 30.71 -17.89
CA ALA A 411 5.97 30.86 -17.44
C ALA A 411 5.95 31.06 -15.91
N PRO A 412 6.91 30.50 -15.14
CA PRO A 412 6.95 30.70 -13.70
C PRO A 412 7.12 32.19 -13.44
N SER A 413 6.06 32.84 -12.97
CA SER A 413 6.16 34.16 -12.39
C SER A 413 7.02 34.05 -11.15
N SER A 414 8.20 34.64 -11.27
CA SER A 414 9.15 34.93 -10.22
C SER A 414 8.48 35.52 -8.97
N SER A 415 8.57 34.82 -7.85
CA SER A 415 9.05 35.35 -6.57
C SER A 415 9.55 34.15 -5.75
N ALA A 416 10.76 34.05 -5.24
CA ALA A 416 11.80 35.05 -4.99
C ALA A 416 13.17 34.34 -4.98
N VAL A 417 14.14 34.86 -5.73
CA VAL A 417 15.55 34.99 -5.33
C VAL A 417 16.10 36.16 -6.14
N GLN A 418 16.40 37.26 -5.45
CA GLN A 418 17.08 38.43 -5.99
C GLN A 418 18.58 38.25 -5.72
N GLY A 419 19.43 38.42 -6.73
CA GLY A 419 20.86 38.65 -6.55
C GLY A 419 21.76 37.90 -7.54
N GLY A 420 22.40 38.64 -8.45
CA GLY A 420 23.57 38.18 -9.21
C GLY A 420 23.46 38.35 -10.72
N ALA A 421 23.86 39.51 -11.22
CA ALA A 421 23.97 39.81 -12.65
C ALA A 421 25.24 39.18 -13.27
N GLY A 422 25.15 38.71 -14.51
CA GLY A 422 26.32 38.47 -15.36
C GLY A 422 26.16 37.40 -16.44
N ALA A 423 26.41 37.81 -17.69
CA ALA A 423 26.76 37.02 -18.87
C ALA A 423 25.62 36.39 -19.71
N SER A 424 25.47 37.01 -20.88
CA SER A 424 24.81 36.57 -22.10
C SER A 424 25.32 35.22 -22.63
N GLY A 425 24.41 34.32 -22.98
CA GLY A 425 24.68 33.11 -23.75
C GLY A 425 23.43 32.67 -24.50
N THR A 426 23.41 32.94 -25.79
CA THR A 426 22.39 32.49 -26.76
C THR A 426 22.43 30.97 -26.91
N GLY A 427 21.35 30.27 -26.54
CA GLY A 427 21.20 28.85 -26.85
C GLY A 427 19.85 28.28 -26.41
N GLY A 428 19.06 27.78 -27.37
CA GLY A 428 18.00 26.79 -27.07
C GLY A 428 16.53 27.25 -27.06
N ARG A 429 16.11 28.17 -27.95
CA ARG A 429 14.67 28.40 -28.24
C ARG A 429 14.18 27.48 -29.38
N HIS A 430 14.07 26.18 -29.13
CA HIS A 430 13.26 25.27 -29.95
C HIS A 430 12.73 24.11 -29.09
N ARG A 431 11.79 24.40 -28.19
CA ARG A 431 10.89 23.38 -27.64
C ARG A 431 9.58 23.49 -28.41
N SER A 432 9.45 22.71 -29.48
CA SER A 432 8.21 22.59 -30.25
C SER A 432 7.10 22.12 -29.32
N GLY A 433 6.09 22.95 -29.09
CA GLY A 433 4.81 22.48 -28.59
C GLY A 433 4.05 21.69 -29.67
N LEU A 434 2.90 21.12 -29.27
CA LEU A 434 1.90 20.60 -30.20
C LEU A 434 1.62 21.68 -31.26
N ALA A 435 1.64 21.34 -32.55
CA ALA A 435 1.30 22.28 -33.61
C ALA A 435 -0.04 22.95 -33.26
N ALA A 436 -0.08 24.29 -33.25
CA ALA A 436 -1.27 25.04 -32.85
C ALA A 436 -2.52 24.59 -33.64
N THR A 437 -2.32 24.14 -34.88
CA THR A 437 -3.33 23.52 -35.74
C THR A 437 -3.94 22.23 -35.16
N MET A 438 -3.12 21.26 -34.73
CA MET A 438 -3.62 20.02 -34.10
C MET A 438 -4.38 20.30 -32.79
N ARG A 439 -4.01 21.37 -32.09
CA ARG A 439 -4.71 21.80 -30.87
C ARG A 439 -6.14 22.23 -31.18
N GLU A 440 -6.30 23.09 -32.17
CA GLU A 440 -7.61 23.61 -32.59
C GLU A 440 -8.50 22.50 -33.14
N GLU A 441 -7.93 21.61 -33.95
CA GLU A 441 -8.61 20.42 -34.47
C GLU A 441 -9.14 19.51 -33.33
N PHE A 442 -8.32 19.23 -32.32
CA PHE A 442 -8.75 18.36 -31.21
C PHE A 442 -9.88 18.98 -30.40
N VAL A 443 -9.82 20.29 -30.12
CA VAL A 443 -10.88 21.01 -29.40
C VAL A 443 -12.16 21.04 -30.23
N ALA A 444 -12.05 21.25 -31.55
CA ALA A 444 -13.19 21.24 -32.44
C ALA A 444 -13.89 19.87 -32.46
N ASP A 445 -13.16 18.76 -32.44
CA ASP A 445 -13.77 17.43 -32.47
C ASP A 445 -14.32 16.96 -31.12
N MET A 446 -13.68 17.32 -30.01
CA MET A 446 -13.92 16.73 -28.69
C MET A 446 -14.75 17.61 -27.74
N ASN A 447 -14.93 18.90 -28.03
CA ASN A 447 -15.70 19.79 -27.17
C ASN A 447 -17.21 19.50 -27.32
N PRO A 448 -17.95 19.17 -26.24
CA PRO A 448 -19.39 18.94 -26.31
C PRO A 448 -20.21 20.14 -26.79
N GLU A 449 -19.65 21.36 -26.69
CA GLU A 449 -20.29 22.60 -27.15
C GLU A 449 -20.07 22.85 -28.66
N SER A 450 -19.23 22.04 -29.32
CA SER A 450 -18.93 22.18 -30.74
C SER A 450 -19.97 21.49 -31.64
N PRO A 451 -20.20 21.99 -32.86
CA PRO A 451 -21.14 21.38 -33.81
C PRO A 451 -20.67 20.03 -34.38
N SER A 452 -19.37 19.73 -34.31
CA SER A 452 -18.72 18.49 -34.77
C SER A 452 -18.75 17.36 -33.74
N PHE A 453 -19.35 17.59 -32.57
CA PHE A 453 -19.34 16.61 -31.48
C PHE A 453 -20.17 15.35 -31.80
N PRO A 454 -19.63 14.14 -31.59
CA PRO A 454 -20.34 12.90 -31.86
C PRO A 454 -21.55 12.69 -30.93
N THR A 455 -22.70 12.34 -31.51
CA THR A 455 -23.97 12.14 -30.78
C THR A 455 -24.07 10.78 -30.08
N THR A 456 -23.35 9.77 -30.55
CA THR A 456 -23.34 8.42 -29.98
C THR A 456 -22.00 8.06 -29.35
N LEU A 457 -22.02 7.21 -28.33
CA LEU A 457 -20.82 6.73 -27.66
C LEU A 457 -19.89 5.97 -28.62
N GLY A 458 -20.43 5.22 -29.57
CA GLY A 458 -19.66 4.53 -30.61
C GLY A 458 -18.90 5.50 -31.51
N ALA A 459 -19.57 6.55 -32.02
CA ALA A 459 -18.92 7.58 -32.83
C ALA A 459 -17.82 8.32 -32.05
N LEU A 460 -18.04 8.60 -30.76
CA LEU A 460 -17.01 9.17 -29.87
C LEU A 460 -15.80 8.24 -29.73
N MET A 461 -16.03 6.94 -29.53
CA MET A 461 -14.96 5.95 -29.46
C MET A 461 -14.16 5.89 -30.76
N ASP A 462 -14.82 5.93 -31.91
CA ASP A 462 -14.15 5.89 -33.22
C ASP A 462 -13.33 7.16 -33.47
N HIS A 463 -13.85 8.35 -33.13
CA HIS A 463 -13.06 9.58 -33.17
C HIS A 463 -11.83 9.51 -32.24
N LEU A 464 -11.99 9.01 -31.01
CA LEU A 464 -10.86 8.83 -30.08
C LEU A 464 -9.82 7.84 -30.61
N LYS A 465 -10.23 6.77 -31.31
CA LYS A 465 -9.32 5.83 -31.98
C LYS A 465 -8.56 6.49 -33.13
N GLN A 466 -9.24 7.30 -33.95
CA GLN A 466 -8.61 8.05 -35.03
C GLN A 466 -7.59 9.04 -34.48
N TRP A 467 -7.94 9.80 -33.44
CA TRP A 467 -7.01 10.68 -32.74
C TRP A 467 -5.83 9.93 -32.15
N ARG A 468 -6.05 8.77 -31.54
CA ARG A 468 -4.97 7.90 -31.04
C ARG A 468 -4.02 7.50 -32.18
N ALA A 469 -4.55 7.07 -33.33
CA ALA A 469 -3.73 6.67 -34.48
C ALA A 469 -2.93 7.84 -35.06
N LYS A 470 -3.58 9.01 -35.22
CA LYS A 470 -2.94 10.25 -35.70
C LYS A 470 -1.81 10.70 -34.78
N LEU A 471 -2.06 10.73 -33.46
CA LEU A 471 -1.06 11.12 -32.47
C LEU A 471 0.10 10.12 -32.39
N LEU A 472 -0.17 8.81 -32.51
CA LEU A 472 0.88 7.79 -32.54
C LEU A 472 1.78 7.94 -33.76
N SER A 473 1.20 8.11 -34.97
CA SER A 473 1.98 8.32 -36.20
C SER A 473 2.89 9.54 -36.08
N GLU A 474 2.34 10.67 -35.66
CA GLU A 474 3.10 11.92 -35.47
C GLU A 474 4.22 11.76 -34.43
N LEU A 475 3.96 11.04 -33.34
CA LEU A 475 4.96 10.74 -32.31
C LEU A 475 6.06 9.81 -32.84
N GLU A 476 5.73 8.85 -33.68
CA GLU A 476 6.71 7.94 -34.29
C GLU A 476 7.59 8.67 -35.31
N ASP A 477 7.02 9.60 -36.09
CA ASP A 477 7.73 10.38 -37.09
C ASP A 477 8.69 11.40 -36.46
N ARG A 478 8.29 12.01 -35.34
CA ARG A 478 9.03 13.13 -34.72
C ARG A 478 9.96 12.75 -33.58
N MET A 479 9.72 11.62 -32.92
CA MET A 479 10.44 11.23 -31.71
C MET A 479 11.12 9.88 -31.88
N PRO A 480 12.47 9.83 -31.93
CA PRO A 480 13.19 8.57 -32.00
C PRO A 480 12.91 7.74 -30.75
N THR A 481 13.05 6.42 -30.87
CA THR A 481 12.86 5.47 -29.76
C THR A 481 13.95 5.59 -28.68
N VAL A 482 15.05 6.26 -29.00
CA VAL A 482 16.20 6.48 -28.12
C VAL A 482 16.63 7.95 -28.22
N LEU A 483 16.84 8.58 -27.06
CA LEU A 483 17.33 9.94 -26.92
C LEU A 483 18.77 9.94 -26.38
N ARG A 484 19.53 10.99 -26.66
CA ARG A 484 20.90 11.16 -26.15
C ARG A 484 20.85 11.86 -24.79
N LEU A 485 21.47 11.26 -23.78
CA LEU A 485 21.45 11.79 -22.41
C LEU A 485 22.07 13.19 -22.34
N GLU A 486 23.11 13.46 -23.13
CA GLU A 486 23.79 14.77 -23.17
C GLU A 486 22.86 15.92 -23.62
N GLU A 487 21.88 15.63 -24.47
CA GLU A 487 20.91 16.61 -24.96
C GLU A 487 19.74 16.75 -23.97
N GLU A 488 19.29 15.62 -23.42
CA GLU A 488 18.13 15.58 -22.53
C GLU A 488 18.44 16.05 -21.10
N ALA A 489 19.59 15.70 -20.53
CA ALA A 489 19.98 16.02 -19.15
C ALA A 489 21.52 16.15 -18.99
N PRO A 490 22.13 17.27 -19.42
CA PRO A 490 23.57 17.47 -19.35
C PRO A 490 24.10 17.43 -17.90
N GLY A 491 23.31 17.91 -16.93
CA GLY A 491 23.68 17.87 -15.51
C GLY A 491 23.88 16.47 -14.94
N LEU A 492 23.21 15.44 -15.51
CA LEU A 492 23.43 14.04 -15.11
C LEU A 492 24.72 13.46 -15.70
N ARG A 493 25.19 13.99 -16.83
CA ARG A 493 26.40 13.53 -17.51
C ARG A 493 27.66 14.09 -16.88
N GLU A 494 27.60 15.36 -16.45
CA GLU A 494 28.71 16.08 -15.83
C GLU A 494 28.82 15.82 -14.31
N LEU A 495 27.86 15.10 -13.74
CA LEU A 495 27.81 14.83 -12.31
C LEU A 495 28.96 13.92 -11.86
N ALA A 496 29.72 14.38 -10.86
CA ALA A 496 30.65 13.54 -10.14
C ALA A 496 29.88 12.57 -9.23
N LEU A 497 29.82 11.30 -9.63
CA LEU A 497 29.04 10.27 -8.93
C LEU A 497 29.76 9.69 -7.70
N GLY A 498 31.08 9.89 -7.55
CA GLY A 498 31.87 9.60 -6.34
C GLY A 498 31.38 8.42 -5.49
N ASP A 499 30.78 8.73 -4.33
CA ASP A 499 30.27 7.77 -3.35
C ASP A 499 28.75 7.54 -3.47
N VAL A 500 28.11 7.96 -4.56
CA VAL A 500 26.67 7.75 -4.78
C VAL A 500 26.41 6.27 -4.97
N GLU A 501 25.60 5.72 -4.08
CA GLU A 501 25.16 4.33 -4.16
C GLU A 501 24.10 4.16 -5.24
N MET A 502 24.01 2.94 -5.77
CA MET A 502 22.98 2.56 -6.70
C MET A 502 21.57 2.77 -6.09
N PRO A 503 20.69 3.61 -6.69
CA PRO A 503 19.34 3.79 -6.19
C PRO A 503 18.61 2.50 -5.83
N GLY A 504 18.11 2.46 -4.59
CA GLY A 504 17.24 1.39 -4.09
C GLY A 504 17.94 0.10 -3.64
N VAL A 505 19.27 0.12 -3.48
CA VAL A 505 20.04 -0.96 -2.80
C VAL A 505 19.44 -1.30 -1.44
N TYR A 506 18.99 -0.29 -0.69
CA TYR A 506 18.36 -0.44 0.62
C TYR A 506 16.95 -1.03 0.59
N SER A 507 16.23 -0.92 -0.54
CA SER A 507 14.87 -1.46 -0.67
C SER A 507 14.84 -2.98 -0.56
N VAL A 508 15.98 -3.65 -0.76
CA VAL A 508 16.13 -5.12 -0.66
C VAL A 508 16.48 -5.57 0.77
N LEU A 509 16.92 -4.68 1.66
CA LEU A 509 17.27 -5.03 3.05
C LEU A 509 16.05 -5.47 3.88
N LEU A 510 14.83 -5.19 3.41
CA LEU A 510 13.57 -5.80 3.85
C LEU A 510 13.41 -7.28 3.49
N GLY A 511 14.39 -7.90 2.85
CA GLY A 511 14.50 -9.34 2.58
C GLY A 511 15.75 -9.89 3.25
N GLY A 512 15.69 -10.23 4.53
CA GLY A 512 16.76 -10.83 5.32
C GLY A 512 16.96 -12.30 4.98
N GLY A 513 17.02 -12.62 3.69
CA GLY A 513 17.85 -13.69 3.21
C GLY A 513 19.27 -13.14 3.03
N ASP A 514 20.18 -13.99 2.56
CA ASP A 514 21.44 -13.52 2.01
C ASP A 514 21.16 -12.32 1.10
N PRO A 515 21.98 -11.27 1.20
CA PRO A 515 21.74 -10.11 0.39
C PRO A 515 21.80 -10.54 -1.09
N PRO A 516 21.08 -9.84 -1.99
CA PRO A 516 20.96 -10.28 -3.38
C PRO A 516 22.34 -10.54 -3.99
N PRO A 517 22.50 -11.39 -5.03
CA PRO A 517 23.80 -11.91 -5.51
C PRO A 517 24.82 -10.87 -6.04
N TRP A 518 24.60 -9.58 -5.78
CA TRP A 518 25.51 -8.45 -5.97
C TRP A 518 25.95 -7.79 -4.65
N VAL A 519 25.54 -8.33 -3.51
CA VAL A 519 26.13 -8.09 -2.20
C VAL A 519 26.81 -9.40 -1.83
N VAL A 520 28.12 -9.32 -1.63
CA VAL A 520 28.93 -10.51 -1.31
C VAL A 520 28.41 -11.11 0.00
N PRO A 521 27.98 -12.38 0.02
CA PRO A 521 27.68 -13.04 1.29
C PRO A 521 28.98 -13.07 2.09
N GLN A 522 29.01 -12.40 3.24
CA GLN A 522 30.09 -12.67 4.17
C GLN A 522 29.95 -14.11 4.67
N PRO A 523 31.05 -14.86 4.82
CA PRO A 523 31.00 -16.21 5.37
C PRO A 523 30.30 -16.16 6.72
N ALA A 524 29.35 -17.08 6.93
CA ALA A 524 28.70 -17.23 8.21
C ALA A 524 29.77 -17.30 9.32
N PRO A 525 29.62 -16.54 10.42
CA PRO A 525 30.54 -16.69 11.53
C PRO A 525 30.57 -18.15 11.96
N ALA A 526 31.77 -18.68 12.22
CA ALA A 526 31.94 -20.04 12.68
C ALA A 526 31.03 -20.30 13.90
N PRO A 527 30.37 -21.47 14.00
CA PRO A 527 29.53 -21.80 15.14
C PRO A 527 30.37 -21.69 16.43
N GLY A 528 30.11 -20.65 17.24
CA GLY A 528 30.87 -20.35 18.45
C GLY A 528 31.34 -18.89 18.61
N SER A 529 31.15 -17.99 17.63
CA SER A 529 31.42 -16.57 17.85
C SER A 529 30.32 -15.93 18.69
N ASN A 530 30.67 -15.50 19.90
CA ASN A 530 29.78 -14.86 20.86
C ASN A 530 29.12 -13.59 20.30
N GLY A 531 27.79 -13.62 20.09
CA GLY A 531 26.88 -12.48 20.29
C GLY A 531 27.15 -11.16 19.55
N GLN A 532 27.99 -11.15 18.52
CA GLN A 532 28.18 -9.94 17.71
C GLN A 532 27.08 -9.87 16.64
N VAL A 533 26.46 -8.69 16.55
CA VAL A 533 25.58 -8.32 15.44
C VAL A 533 26.30 -8.68 14.13
N PRO A 534 25.64 -9.34 13.16
CA PRO A 534 26.25 -9.55 11.85
C PRO A 534 26.76 -8.20 11.33
N PRO A 535 27.97 -8.15 10.73
CA PRO A 535 28.57 -6.89 10.31
C PRO A 535 27.57 -6.10 9.48
N GLN A 536 27.56 -4.78 9.72
CA GLN A 536 26.76 -3.85 8.96
C GLN A 536 26.88 -4.18 7.46
N PRO A 537 25.78 -4.31 6.69
CA PRO A 537 25.84 -4.69 5.27
C PRO A 537 26.62 -3.68 4.40
N HIS A 538 27.13 -2.60 4.99
CA HIS A 538 27.68 -1.42 4.36
C HIS A 538 29.16 -1.16 4.63
N SER A 539 29.93 -2.07 5.26
CA SER A 539 31.37 -1.79 5.45
C SER A 539 32.26 -2.08 4.24
N ASP A 540 31.82 -2.84 3.22
CA ASP A 540 32.66 -3.17 2.04
C ASP A 540 31.93 -3.64 0.74
N GLY A 541 30.58 -3.61 0.69
CA GLY A 541 29.82 -4.34 -0.36
C GLY A 541 28.67 -3.62 -1.06
N ALA A 542 28.44 -2.32 -0.82
CA ALA A 542 27.37 -1.58 -1.49
C ALA A 542 27.77 -1.27 -2.95
N VAL A 543 26.87 -1.54 -3.89
CA VAL A 543 27.11 -1.25 -5.31
C VAL A 543 27.01 0.25 -5.53
N LEU A 544 28.14 0.89 -5.79
CA LEU A 544 28.21 2.29 -6.21
C LEU A 544 27.71 2.48 -7.65
N LEU A 545 27.12 3.64 -7.92
CA LEU A 545 26.72 4.08 -9.26
C LEU A 545 27.94 4.67 -9.97
N GLU A 546 28.50 3.91 -10.91
CA GLU A 546 29.71 4.32 -11.64
C GLU A 546 29.39 5.31 -12.76
N SER A 547 28.34 5.03 -13.53
CA SER A 547 27.90 5.93 -14.61
C SER A 547 26.44 5.74 -15.00
N ILE A 548 25.88 6.77 -15.61
CA ILE A 548 24.57 6.73 -16.27
C ILE A 548 24.81 6.55 -17.77
N GLY A 549 24.11 5.59 -18.38
CA GLY A 549 24.24 5.25 -19.79
C GLY A 549 23.95 6.45 -20.71
N ALA A 550 24.68 6.55 -21.82
CA ALA A 550 24.62 7.69 -22.74
C ALA A 550 23.27 7.85 -23.48
N THR A 551 22.41 6.82 -23.42
CA THR A 551 21.15 6.75 -24.16
C THR A 551 19.97 6.56 -23.21
N VAL A 552 18.89 7.27 -23.49
CA VAL A 552 17.61 7.18 -22.77
C VAL A 552 16.59 6.53 -23.70
N ALA A 553 16.08 5.35 -23.35
CA ALA A 553 15.07 4.68 -24.16
C ALA A 553 13.66 5.20 -23.84
N ILE A 554 12.84 5.42 -24.88
CA ILE A 554 11.43 5.79 -24.74
C ILE A 554 10.60 4.51 -24.78
N VAL A 555 9.95 4.20 -23.67
CA VAL A 555 9.10 3.02 -23.51
C VAL A 555 7.65 3.47 -23.64
N ARG A 556 7.01 3.15 -24.76
CA ARG A 556 5.59 3.45 -25.01
C ARG A 556 4.76 2.22 -24.65
N ARG A 557 3.94 2.31 -23.61
CA ARG A 557 3.06 1.23 -23.15
C ARG A 557 1.74 1.78 -22.64
N GLN A 558 0.63 1.15 -23.03
CA GLN A 558 -0.71 1.46 -22.51
C GLN A 558 -1.13 2.92 -22.74
N GLY A 559 -0.62 3.55 -23.80
CA GLY A 559 -0.88 4.95 -24.09
C GLY A 559 -0.06 5.96 -23.29
N ALA A 560 0.81 5.50 -22.39
CA ALA A 560 1.78 6.34 -21.70
C ALA A 560 3.19 6.16 -22.28
N ALA A 561 4.01 7.21 -22.17
CA ALA A 561 5.41 7.19 -22.59
C ALA A 561 6.31 7.40 -21.38
N TYR A 562 7.18 6.43 -21.12
CA TYR A 562 8.12 6.45 -20.01
C TYR A 562 9.56 6.56 -20.52
N ARG A 563 10.44 7.09 -19.68
CA ARG A 563 11.88 7.15 -19.97
C ARG A 563 12.58 6.08 -19.16
N ARG A 564 13.40 5.27 -19.82
CA ARG A 564 14.22 4.25 -19.19
C ARG A 564 15.67 4.67 -19.22
N LEU A 565 16.27 4.75 -18.04
CA LEU A 565 17.70 5.01 -17.83
C LEU A 565 18.43 3.68 -17.65
N ALA A 566 19.60 3.56 -18.28
CA ALA A 566 20.56 2.52 -17.96
C ALA A 566 21.53 3.06 -16.91
N LEU A 567 21.69 2.34 -15.80
CA LEU A 567 22.59 2.70 -14.72
C LEU A 567 23.65 1.61 -14.57
N HIS A 568 24.92 1.99 -14.61
CA HIS A 568 26.05 1.07 -14.53
C HIS A 568 26.56 1.05 -13.09
N GLY A 569 26.49 -0.12 -12.45
CA GLY A 569 27.03 -0.32 -11.11
C GLY A 569 28.50 -0.71 -11.13
N SER A 570 29.19 -0.43 -10.04
CA SER A 570 30.56 -0.90 -9.76
C SER A 570 30.74 -2.43 -9.81
N ASP A 571 29.64 -3.19 -9.77
CA ASP A 571 29.62 -4.64 -9.97
C ASP A 571 29.68 -5.06 -11.46
N GLY A 572 29.83 -4.08 -12.37
CA GLY A 572 29.81 -4.27 -13.83
C GLY A 572 28.43 -4.60 -14.39
N ARG A 573 27.38 -4.63 -13.56
CA ARG A 573 26.01 -4.92 -14.00
C ARG A 573 25.29 -3.64 -14.37
N THR A 574 24.56 -3.70 -15.48
CA THR A 574 23.68 -2.62 -15.90
C THR A 574 22.28 -2.88 -15.37
N ARG A 575 21.72 -1.91 -14.65
CA ARG A 575 20.35 -1.94 -14.13
C ARG A 575 19.51 -0.92 -14.88
N HIS A 576 18.30 -1.31 -15.24
CA HIS A 576 17.38 -0.46 -16.00
C HIS A 576 16.30 0.11 -15.09
N MET A 577 16.20 1.44 -15.04
CA MET A 577 15.22 2.14 -14.22
C MET A 577 14.29 2.96 -15.10
N ILE A 578 12.99 2.70 -15.00
CA ILE A 578 11.94 3.50 -15.61
C ILE A 578 11.53 4.63 -14.68
N ILE A 579 11.48 5.84 -15.25
CA ILE A 579 10.89 7.02 -14.60
C ILE A 579 9.38 6.93 -14.79
N GLN A 580 8.68 6.52 -13.73
CA GLN A 580 7.24 6.37 -13.71
C GLN A 580 6.60 7.55 -12.98
N GLN A 581 5.62 8.18 -13.62
CA GLN A 581 4.76 9.15 -12.95
C GLN A 581 3.56 8.44 -12.32
N SER A 582 3.38 8.63 -11.01
CA SER A 582 2.20 8.19 -10.27
C SER A 582 1.15 9.29 -10.28
N GLN A 583 -0.13 8.90 -10.33
CA GLN A 583 -1.25 9.84 -10.32
C GLN A 583 -1.37 10.62 -8.99
N SER A 584 -0.93 10.03 -7.89
CA SER A 584 -0.91 10.68 -6.57
C SER A 584 0.13 10.05 -5.65
N TRP A 585 0.60 10.84 -4.67
CA TRP A 585 1.49 10.35 -3.61
C TRP A 585 0.82 9.23 -2.79
N GLN A 586 -0.45 9.41 -2.43
CA GLN A 586 -1.18 8.40 -1.66
C GLN A 586 -1.29 7.06 -2.43
N GLN A 587 -1.31 7.07 -3.77
CA GLN A 587 -1.35 5.82 -4.56
C GLN A 587 0.03 5.18 -4.67
N ALA A 588 1.08 5.98 -4.80
CA ALA A 588 2.44 5.48 -4.82
C ALA A 588 2.80 4.77 -3.51
N THR A 589 2.41 5.33 -2.36
CA THR A 589 2.73 4.76 -1.05
C THR A 589 2.06 3.42 -0.80
N VAL A 590 0.80 3.23 -1.24
CA VAL A 590 0.11 1.94 -1.09
C VAL A 590 0.79 0.83 -1.89
N ASP A 591 1.22 1.13 -3.12
CA ASP A 591 1.98 0.20 -3.95
C ASP A 591 3.31 -0.18 -3.26
N GLU A 592 4.04 0.81 -2.73
CA GLU A 592 5.27 0.58 -1.95
C GLU A 592 5.03 -0.29 -0.71
N ARG A 593 3.91 -0.11 0.01
CA ARG A 593 3.52 -0.96 1.15
C ARG A 593 3.28 -2.40 0.73
N LEU A 594 2.65 -2.61 -0.42
CA LEU A 594 2.39 -3.95 -0.92
C LEU A 594 3.70 -4.65 -1.33
N LEU A 595 4.61 -3.93 -1.98
CA LEU A 595 5.94 -4.44 -2.31
C LEU A 595 6.75 -4.76 -1.04
N GLN A 596 6.67 -3.91 -0.01
CA GLN A 596 7.25 -4.18 1.30
C GLN A 596 6.67 -5.44 1.95
N LEU A 597 5.34 -5.64 1.88
CA LEU A 597 4.68 -6.84 2.37
C LEU A 597 5.18 -8.09 1.63
N GLN A 598 5.27 -8.04 0.30
CA GLN A 598 5.81 -9.14 -0.51
C GLN A 598 7.26 -9.48 -0.14
N ARG A 599 8.12 -8.48 0.13
CA ARG A 599 9.49 -8.72 0.62
C ARG A 599 9.51 -9.40 1.98
N ALA A 600 8.64 -8.97 2.90
CA ALA A 600 8.49 -9.61 4.20
C ALA A 600 8.01 -11.06 4.04
N PHE A 601 7.08 -11.32 3.12
CA PHE A 601 6.60 -12.67 2.84
C PHE A 601 7.68 -13.57 2.22
N ASN A 602 8.51 -13.06 1.32
CA ASN A 602 9.64 -13.82 0.76
C ASN A 602 10.55 -14.37 1.87
N ARG A 603 10.82 -13.60 2.93
CA ARG A 603 11.59 -14.10 4.09
C ARG A 603 10.93 -15.30 4.76
N LEU A 604 9.61 -15.26 4.89
CA LEU A 604 8.85 -16.35 5.52
C LEU A 604 8.83 -17.59 4.64
N LEU A 605 8.74 -17.40 3.32
CA LEU A 605 8.88 -18.49 2.35
C LEU A 605 10.27 -19.10 2.40
N ASP A 606 11.32 -18.29 2.43
CA ASP A 606 12.70 -18.74 2.55
C ASP A 606 12.94 -19.43 3.88
N ALA A 607 12.38 -18.95 4.99
CA ALA A 607 12.51 -19.62 6.29
C ALA A 607 11.87 -21.01 6.31
N HIS A 608 10.81 -21.23 5.53
CA HIS A 608 10.08 -22.50 5.50
C HIS A 608 10.68 -23.50 4.49
N PRO A 609 10.94 -24.77 4.86
CA PRO A 609 11.57 -25.76 3.96
C PRO A 609 10.82 -26.01 2.65
N GLN A 610 9.48 -26.07 2.70
CA GLN A 610 8.66 -26.46 1.54
C GLN A 610 8.66 -25.42 0.39
N PRO A 611 8.40 -24.12 0.63
CA PRO A 611 8.58 -23.09 -0.39
C PRO A 611 10.04 -22.97 -0.86
N ARG A 612 11.01 -23.01 0.06
CA ARG A 612 12.45 -22.91 -0.27
C ARG A 612 12.89 -23.97 -1.26
N ALA A 613 12.52 -25.24 -1.04
CA ALA A 613 12.85 -26.34 -1.94
C ALA A 613 12.27 -26.17 -3.36
N ARG A 614 11.23 -25.36 -3.50
CA ARG A 614 10.56 -25.05 -4.78
C ARG A 614 10.95 -23.67 -5.33
N ALA A 615 11.85 -22.95 -4.65
CA ALA A 615 12.23 -21.58 -4.95
C ALA A 615 11.03 -20.63 -5.11
N LEU A 616 10.03 -20.76 -4.23
CA LEU A 616 8.87 -19.87 -4.24
C LEU A 616 9.25 -18.50 -3.67
N GLY A 617 9.00 -17.44 -4.43
CA GLY A 617 9.15 -16.07 -3.99
C GLY A 617 8.45 -15.12 -4.94
N TRP A 618 7.81 -14.07 -4.41
CA TRP A 618 7.31 -12.97 -5.21
C TRP A 618 8.50 -12.25 -5.85
N TYR A 619 8.42 -11.98 -7.15
CA TYR A 619 9.30 -11.01 -7.77
C TYR A 619 8.90 -9.60 -7.29
N VAL A 620 9.82 -8.91 -6.62
CA VAL A 620 9.60 -7.55 -6.11
C VAL A 620 10.63 -6.62 -6.73
N PRO A 621 10.26 -5.71 -7.64
CA PRO A 621 11.20 -4.77 -8.25
C PRO A 621 11.66 -3.72 -7.24
N VAL A 622 12.83 -3.14 -7.48
CA VAL A 622 13.27 -1.95 -6.75
C VAL A 622 12.42 -0.74 -7.16
N VAL A 623 11.89 -0.04 -6.17
CA VAL A 623 11.14 1.22 -6.33
C VAL A 623 11.78 2.27 -5.44
N VAL A 624 12.05 3.44 -6.02
CA VAL A 624 12.63 4.59 -5.30
C VAL A 624 11.75 5.82 -5.52
N PRO A 625 11.06 6.33 -4.48
CA PRO A 625 10.27 7.55 -4.58
C PRO A 625 11.19 8.77 -4.67
N VAL A 626 11.23 9.42 -5.83
CA VAL A 626 12.06 10.60 -6.07
C VAL A 626 11.30 11.89 -5.74
N PHE A 627 10.02 11.90 -6.12
CA PHE A 627 9.07 12.99 -5.91
C PHE A 627 7.70 12.45 -5.52
N PRO A 628 6.79 13.32 -5.02
CA PRO A 628 5.45 12.89 -4.66
C PRO A 628 4.69 12.14 -5.77
N SER A 629 4.92 12.54 -7.03
CA SER A 629 4.29 11.98 -8.23
C SER A 629 5.26 11.28 -9.17
N THR A 630 6.55 11.14 -8.83
CA THR A 630 7.56 10.52 -9.73
C THR A 630 8.45 9.55 -8.96
N ARG A 631 8.62 8.34 -9.50
CA ARG A 631 9.44 7.29 -8.91
C ARG A 631 10.31 6.60 -9.96
N LEU A 632 11.42 6.04 -9.53
CA LEU A 632 12.21 5.11 -10.32
C LEU A 632 11.70 3.69 -10.04
N LEU A 633 11.42 2.94 -11.09
CA LEU A 633 10.99 1.55 -11.04
C LEU A 633 11.98 0.70 -11.83
N GLU A 634 12.55 -0.32 -11.20
CA GLU A 634 13.39 -1.30 -11.87
C GLU A 634 12.56 -2.08 -12.91
N GLU A 635 12.96 -2.00 -14.17
CA GLU A 635 12.31 -2.72 -15.25
C GLU A 635 13.26 -2.96 -16.42
N ASP A 636 13.56 -4.24 -16.67
CA ASP A 636 14.39 -4.66 -17.79
C ASP A 636 13.69 -4.51 -19.15
N PRO A 637 14.46 -4.36 -20.25
CA PRO A 637 13.91 -4.27 -21.60
C PRO A 637 13.08 -5.47 -22.04
N SER A 638 13.29 -6.64 -21.42
CA SER A 638 12.57 -7.88 -21.72
C SER A 638 11.12 -7.88 -21.22
N PHE A 639 10.71 -6.94 -20.36
CA PHE A 639 9.33 -6.86 -19.89
C PHE A 639 8.35 -6.51 -21.02
N ALA A 640 7.21 -7.20 -21.06
CA ALA A 640 6.05 -6.85 -21.87
C ALA A 640 4.77 -7.00 -21.05
N SER A 641 3.71 -6.32 -21.49
CA SER A 641 2.41 -6.48 -20.83
C SER A 641 1.66 -7.70 -21.35
N TYR A 642 0.85 -8.33 -20.49
CA TYR A 642 -0.06 -9.40 -20.91
C TYR A 642 -1.06 -8.88 -21.97
N GLY A 643 -1.46 -7.61 -21.88
CA GLY A 643 -2.26 -6.92 -22.89
C GLY A 643 -1.61 -6.83 -24.27
N GLU A 644 -0.29 -6.61 -24.34
CA GLU A 644 0.46 -6.56 -25.61
C GLU A 644 0.31 -7.85 -26.40
N ALA A 645 0.30 -9.01 -25.74
CA ALA A 645 0.12 -10.29 -26.41
C ALA A 645 -1.26 -10.39 -27.10
N TYR A 646 -2.29 -9.80 -26.50
CA TYR A 646 -3.62 -9.73 -27.09
C TYR A 646 -3.69 -8.72 -28.24
N ASP A 647 -3.11 -7.54 -28.06
CA ASP A 647 -3.08 -6.49 -29.08
C ASP A 647 -2.35 -6.95 -30.35
N VAL A 648 -1.17 -7.57 -30.20
CA VAL A 648 -0.37 -8.13 -31.32
C VAL A 648 -1.16 -9.21 -32.07
N ASN A 649 -1.89 -10.05 -31.36
CA ASN A 649 -2.73 -11.06 -31.99
C ASN A 649 -3.89 -10.43 -32.77
N CYS A 650 -4.57 -9.44 -32.19
CA CYS A 650 -5.65 -8.72 -32.88
C CYS A 650 -5.14 -8.03 -34.14
N MET A 651 -4.02 -7.30 -34.06
CA MET A 651 -3.38 -6.65 -35.21
C MET A 651 -3.04 -7.64 -36.33
N ARG A 652 -2.52 -8.82 -35.98
CA ARG A 652 -2.14 -9.86 -36.96
C ARG A 652 -3.33 -10.37 -37.79
N TYR A 653 -4.54 -10.34 -37.23
CA TYR A 653 -5.76 -10.75 -37.92
C TYR A 653 -6.62 -9.57 -38.40
N GLY A 654 -6.08 -8.34 -38.38
CA GLY A 654 -6.82 -7.13 -38.78
C GLY A 654 -8.04 -6.84 -37.91
N ARG A 655 -8.00 -7.25 -36.63
CA ARG A 655 -9.08 -7.03 -35.65
C ARG A 655 -8.70 -5.92 -34.69
N GLU A 656 -9.70 -5.18 -34.23
CA GLU A 656 -9.51 -4.22 -33.15
C GLU A 656 -9.54 -4.92 -31.78
N ALA A 657 -8.69 -4.48 -30.84
CA ALA A 657 -8.61 -5.08 -29.52
C ALA A 657 -9.94 -4.99 -28.73
N ASP A 658 -10.73 -3.96 -28.97
CA ASP A 658 -12.00 -3.70 -28.29
C ASP A 658 -13.22 -4.34 -28.95
N THR A 659 -13.07 -5.02 -30.09
CA THR A 659 -14.18 -5.68 -30.79
C THR A 659 -14.98 -6.60 -29.85
N ALA A 660 -14.28 -7.35 -28.99
CA ALA A 660 -14.92 -8.22 -28.00
C ALA A 660 -15.73 -7.44 -26.94
N ILE A 661 -15.22 -6.28 -26.51
CA ILE A 661 -15.90 -5.37 -25.56
C ILE A 661 -17.19 -4.85 -26.18
N VAL A 662 -17.10 -4.32 -27.41
CA VAL A 662 -18.23 -3.73 -28.12
C VAL A 662 -19.31 -4.77 -28.39
N TYR A 663 -18.91 -5.97 -28.85
CA TYR A 663 -19.84 -7.08 -29.10
C TYR A 663 -20.57 -7.49 -27.81
N PHE A 664 -19.82 -7.73 -26.73
CA PHE A 664 -20.39 -8.15 -25.45
C PHE A 664 -21.40 -7.12 -24.92
N LYS A 665 -21.05 -5.84 -24.94
CA LYS A 665 -21.94 -4.76 -24.49
C LYS A 665 -23.19 -4.66 -25.36
N LYS A 666 -23.06 -4.76 -26.69
CA LYS A 666 -24.21 -4.74 -27.61
C LYS A 666 -25.18 -5.88 -27.32
N ARG A 667 -24.66 -7.09 -27.08
CA ARG A 667 -25.48 -8.28 -26.78
C ARG A 667 -26.21 -8.19 -25.44
N CYS A 668 -25.61 -7.50 -24.47
CA CYS A 668 -26.15 -7.32 -23.11
C CYS A 668 -26.98 -6.04 -22.93
N ALA A 669 -27.11 -5.21 -23.97
CA ALA A 669 -27.84 -3.95 -23.91
C ALA A 669 -29.36 -4.18 -23.94
N GLN A 670 -30.10 -3.42 -23.13
CA GLN A 670 -31.55 -3.43 -23.20
C GLN A 670 -32.06 -2.68 -24.45
N PRO A 671 -33.10 -3.20 -25.14
CA PRO A 671 -33.75 -2.49 -26.24
C PRO A 671 -34.31 -1.13 -25.76
N GLY A 672 -33.97 -0.04 -26.45
CA GLY A 672 -34.49 1.30 -26.19
C GLY A 672 -33.62 2.20 -25.30
N THR A 673 -32.99 1.67 -24.24
CA THR A 673 -32.15 2.49 -23.32
C THR A 673 -30.65 2.33 -23.57
N GLY A 674 -30.22 1.24 -24.21
CA GLY A 674 -28.81 0.94 -24.45
C GLY A 674 -27.99 0.69 -23.17
N ALA A 675 -28.63 0.63 -22.00
CA ALA A 675 -28.00 0.36 -20.71
C ALA A 675 -27.75 -1.13 -20.51
N VAL A 676 -26.63 -1.47 -19.85
CA VAL A 676 -26.27 -2.82 -19.47
C VAL A 676 -26.55 -2.99 -17.97
N ASN A 677 -27.73 -3.52 -17.61
CA ASN A 677 -28.05 -3.81 -16.21
C ASN A 677 -27.15 -4.92 -15.66
N ALA A 678 -26.48 -4.65 -14.54
CA ALA A 678 -25.57 -5.59 -13.88
C ALA A 678 -26.24 -6.45 -12.78
N ALA A 679 -27.45 -6.08 -12.33
CA ALA A 679 -28.05 -6.61 -11.10
C ALA A 679 -29.13 -7.70 -11.30
N ASP A 680 -29.73 -7.81 -12.49
CA ASP A 680 -30.85 -8.74 -12.73
C ASP A 680 -30.37 -10.18 -12.96
N VAL A 681 -31.07 -11.17 -12.38
CA VAL A 681 -30.75 -12.61 -12.55
C VAL A 681 -30.81 -13.04 -14.01
N HIS A 682 -31.79 -12.53 -14.78
CA HIS A 682 -31.90 -12.75 -16.21
C HIS A 682 -30.74 -12.11 -16.99
N ALA A 683 -30.17 -11.00 -16.48
CA ALA A 683 -29.01 -10.37 -17.08
C ALA A 683 -27.73 -11.19 -16.88
N VAL A 684 -27.58 -11.96 -15.78
CA VAL A 684 -26.41 -12.84 -15.60
C VAL A 684 -26.41 -13.98 -16.62
N ALA A 685 -27.57 -14.60 -16.88
CA ALA A 685 -27.69 -15.66 -17.89
C ALA A 685 -27.39 -15.11 -19.30
N LEU A 686 -27.91 -13.92 -19.63
CA LEU A 686 -27.62 -13.22 -20.89
C LEU A 686 -26.12 -12.91 -21.04
N ARG A 687 -25.49 -12.39 -19.98
CA ARG A 687 -24.04 -12.12 -19.95
C ARG A 687 -23.22 -13.38 -20.10
N GLN A 688 -23.64 -14.49 -19.51
CA GLN A 688 -22.97 -15.78 -19.67
C GLN A 688 -23.06 -16.29 -21.11
N ALA A 689 -24.23 -16.20 -21.74
CA ALA A 689 -24.39 -16.53 -23.16
C ALA A 689 -23.50 -15.63 -24.05
N ALA A 690 -23.52 -14.32 -23.83
CA ALA A 690 -22.67 -13.37 -24.55
C ALA A 690 -21.17 -13.66 -24.35
N TYR A 691 -20.77 -14.04 -23.13
CA TYR A 691 -19.39 -14.42 -22.82
C TYR A 691 -18.96 -15.67 -23.60
N ASN A 692 -19.81 -16.70 -23.65
CA ASN A 692 -19.54 -17.93 -24.40
C ASN A 692 -19.42 -17.64 -25.90
N GLU A 693 -20.34 -16.85 -26.47
CA GLU A 693 -20.29 -16.43 -27.88
C GLU A 693 -18.98 -15.70 -28.22
N VAL A 694 -18.49 -14.81 -27.33
CA VAL A 694 -17.21 -14.11 -27.50
C VAL A 694 -16.03 -15.09 -27.47
N CYS A 695 -16.05 -16.06 -26.55
CA CYS A 695 -14.99 -17.05 -26.42
C CYS A 695 -14.93 -18.03 -27.59
N GLU A 696 -16.07 -18.35 -28.21
CA GLU A 696 -16.15 -19.25 -29.36
C GLU A 696 -15.82 -18.55 -30.68
N ARG A 697 -16.29 -17.30 -30.88
CA ARG A 697 -16.25 -16.63 -32.19
C ARG A 697 -15.17 -15.56 -32.34
N ILE A 698 -14.84 -14.83 -31.27
CA ILE A 698 -14.04 -13.59 -31.36
C ILE A 698 -12.62 -13.78 -30.87
N VAL A 699 -12.44 -14.27 -29.65
CA VAL A 699 -11.13 -14.42 -29.02
C VAL A 699 -10.84 -15.90 -28.86
N SER A 700 -9.72 -16.39 -29.36
CA SER A 700 -9.31 -17.79 -29.17
C SER A 700 -8.62 -18.01 -27.81
N GLU A 701 -8.52 -19.27 -27.37
CA GLU A 701 -7.92 -19.65 -26.09
C GLU A 701 -6.40 -19.79 -26.13
N ASN A 702 -5.82 -19.80 -27.34
CA ASN A 702 -4.41 -20.01 -27.60
C ASN A 702 -3.64 -18.71 -27.89
N VAL A 703 -4.25 -17.54 -27.68
CA VAL A 703 -3.64 -16.24 -28.04
C VAL A 703 -2.32 -16.05 -27.30
N PHE A 704 -2.33 -16.24 -25.99
CA PHE A 704 -1.12 -16.10 -25.19
C PHE A 704 -0.08 -17.18 -25.50
N SER A 705 -0.51 -18.43 -25.67
CA SER A 705 0.36 -19.55 -26.05
C SER A 705 1.10 -19.27 -27.37
N GLN A 706 0.38 -18.82 -28.40
CA GLN A 706 0.97 -18.48 -29.70
C GLN A 706 1.98 -17.33 -29.61
N TYR A 707 1.70 -16.31 -28.79
CA TYR A 707 2.63 -15.21 -28.58
C TYR A 707 3.94 -15.70 -27.97
N ILE A 708 3.87 -16.50 -26.90
CA ILE A 708 5.05 -17.00 -26.20
C ILE A 708 5.85 -18.00 -27.04
N TYR A 709 5.19 -18.91 -27.77
CA TYR A 709 5.88 -19.89 -28.63
C TYR A 709 6.68 -19.23 -29.76
N LYS A 710 6.29 -18.03 -30.19
CA LYS A 710 7.02 -17.25 -31.19
C LYS A 710 8.08 -16.34 -30.60
N THR A 711 7.94 -15.98 -29.35
CA THR A 711 8.86 -15.06 -28.65
C THR A 711 10.09 -15.80 -28.13
N LEU A 712 9.90 -17.02 -27.62
CA LEU A 712 10.97 -17.80 -27.00
C LEU A 712 11.74 -18.66 -28.03
N PRO A 713 13.07 -18.74 -27.93
CA PRO A 713 13.90 -19.38 -28.96
C PRO A 713 13.89 -20.92 -28.91
N SER A 714 13.56 -21.54 -27.77
CA SER A 714 13.63 -23.01 -27.60
C SER A 714 12.58 -23.55 -26.63
N CYS A 715 12.30 -24.85 -26.72
CA CYS A 715 11.41 -25.55 -25.77
C CYS A 715 11.91 -25.52 -24.31
N ASN A 716 13.22 -25.49 -24.06
CA ASN A 716 13.76 -25.40 -22.70
C ASN A 716 13.42 -24.05 -22.05
N HIS A 717 13.69 -22.96 -22.78
CA HIS A 717 13.27 -21.60 -22.37
C HIS A 717 11.76 -21.53 -22.13
N LEU A 718 10.96 -22.15 -23.01
CA LEU A 718 9.51 -22.23 -22.85
C LEU A 718 9.10 -22.94 -21.56
N TRP A 719 9.70 -24.09 -21.26
CA TRP A 719 9.37 -24.84 -20.05
C TRP A 719 9.71 -24.07 -18.77
N VAL A 720 10.91 -23.46 -18.72
CA VAL A 720 11.35 -22.63 -17.59
C VAL A 720 10.44 -21.42 -17.43
N PHE A 721 10.19 -20.68 -18.53
CA PHE A 721 9.28 -19.54 -18.53
C PHE A 721 7.89 -19.94 -18.02
N LYS A 722 7.31 -21.03 -18.55
CA LYS A 722 5.98 -21.51 -18.19
C LYS A 722 5.91 -21.88 -16.71
N LYS A 723 6.94 -22.54 -16.16
CA LYS A 723 7.03 -22.88 -14.73
C LYS A 723 7.09 -21.61 -13.87
N THR A 724 8.00 -20.68 -14.16
CA THR A 724 8.17 -19.44 -13.39
C THR A 724 6.92 -18.56 -13.47
N PHE A 725 6.37 -18.36 -14.66
CA PHE A 725 5.16 -17.57 -14.87
C PHE A 725 3.96 -18.16 -14.11
N CYS A 726 3.81 -19.49 -14.10
CA CYS A 726 2.77 -20.18 -13.34
C CYS A 726 2.93 -19.97 -11.83
N THR A 727 4.16 -20.13 -11.30
CA THR A 727 4.46 -19.89 -9.89
C THR A 727 4.20 -18.44 -9.48
N GLN A 728 4.65 -17.45 -10.27
CA GLN A 728 4.44 -16.03 -9.95
C GLN A 728 2.95 -15.65 -9.98
N MET A 729 2.18 -16.17 -10.94
CA MET A 729 0.74 -15.94 -10.99
C MET A 729 -0.02 -16.63 -9.84
N SER A 730 0.45 -17.78 -9.38
CA SER A 730 -0.08 -18.46 -8.18
C SER A 730 0.14 -17.63 -6.92
N LEU A 731 1.38 -17.16 -6.70
CA LEU A 731 1.72 -16.31 -5.54
C LEU A 731 0.97 -14.98 -5.58
N SER A 732 0.78 -14.38 -6.75
CA SER A 732 -0.10 -13.22 -6.93
C SER A 732 -1.56 -13.57 -6.58
N GLY A 733 -2.07 -14.71 -7.05
CA GLY A 733 -3.41 -15.19 -6.74
C GLY A 733 -3.65 -15.33 -5.23
N LEU A 734 -2.67 -15.88 -4.50
CA LEU A 734 -2.71 -16.00 -3.05
C LEU A 734 -2.81 -14.63 -2.36
N LEU A 735 -1.96 -13.68 -2.78
CA LEU A 735 -1.95 -12.32 -2.24
C LEU A 735 -3.29 -11.62 -2.47
N CYS A 736 -3.89 -11.81 -3.65
CA CYS A 736 -5.19 -11.25 -3.98
C CYS A 736 -6.33 -11.91 -3.19
N ALA A 737 -6.28 -13.22 -2.97
CA ALA A 737 -7.26 -13.92 -2.14
C ALA A 737 -7.18 -13.45 -0.67
N MET A 738 -5.96 -13.25 -0.15
CA MET A 738 -5.71 -12.75 1.20
C MET A 738 -6.24 -11.32 1.39
N LEU A 739 -5.90 -10.39 0.50
CA LEU A 739 -6.14 -8.95 0.66
C LEU A 739 -7.32 -8.39 -0.14
N LEU A 740 -8.02 -9.22 -0.92
CA LEU A 740 -9.11 -8.81 -1.83
C LEU A 740 -8.68 -7.74 -2.85
N LEU A 741 -7.45 -7.85 -3.36
CA LEU A 741 -6.91 -6.92 -4.35
C LEU A 741 -7.64 -7.05 -5.69
N GLY A 742 -8.03 -5.91 -6.27
CA GLY A 742 -8.62 -5.83 -7.60
C GLY A 742 -7.73 -5.10 -8.61
N GLY A 743 -8.28 -4.80 -9.79
CA GLY A 743 -7.64 -3.94 -10.79
C GLY A 743 -6.64 -4.66 -11.68
N ARG A 744 -6.82 -5.96 -11.96
CA ARG A 744 -5.87 -6.79 -12.72
C ARG A 744 -6.22 -6.91 -14.20
N ALA A 745 -6.36 -5.77 -14.86
CA ALA A 745 -6.54 -5.76 -16.31
C ALA A 745 -5.25 -6.23 -17.02
N PRO A 746 -5.32 -6.81 -18.23
CA PRO A 746 -4.16 -7.37 -18.96
C PRO A 746 -2.99 -6.40 -19.10
N ASN A 747 -3.28 -5.11 -19.22
CA ASN A 747 -2.27 -4.07 -19.30
C ASN A 747 -1.45 -3.95 -17.99
N LYS A 748 -2.05 -4.19 -16.83
CA LYS A 748 -1.38 -4.06 -15.53
C LYS A 748 -0.55 -5.28 -15.10
N ILE A 749 -0.55 -6.35 -15.90
CA ILE A 749 0.28 -7.53 -15.67
C ILE A 749 1.45 -7.45 -16.64
N LEU A 750 2.64 -7.18 -16.13
CA LEU A 750 3.89 -7.18 -16.89
C LEU A 750 4.62 -8.49 -16.62
N PHE A 751 5.27 -9.05 -17.64
CA PHE A 751 6.11 -10.23 -17.49
C PHE A 751 7.40 -10.08 -18.29
N ALA A 752 8.49 -10.59 -17.73
CA ALA A 752 9.79 -10.61 -18.38
C ALA A 752 9.85 -11.78 -19.38
N LYS A 753 10.05 -11.49 -20.67
CA LYS A 753 10.06 -12.50 -21.75
C LYS A 753 11.13 -13.57 -21.57
N ASP A 754 12.25 -13.24 -20.96
CA ASP A 754 13.41 -14.12 -20.73
C ASP A 754 13.24 -15.07 -19.54
N THR A 755 12.68 -14.58 -18.42
CA THR A 755 12.69 -15.26 -17.13
C THR A 755 11.32 -15.73 -16.67
N GLY A 756 10.24 -15.17 -17.21
CA GLY A 756 8.87 -15.44 -16.76
C GLY A 756 8.51 -14.80 -15.42
N ARG A 757 9.34 -13.88 -14.91
CA ARG A 757 9.01 -13.05 -13.74
C ARG A 757 7.83 -12.15 -14.04
N VAL A 758 6.96 -11.92 -13.05
CA VAL A 758 5.74 -11.12 -13.22
C VAL A 758 5.79 -9.92 -12.29
N LEU A 759 5.51 -8.74 -12.85
CA LEU A 759 5.30 -7.50 -12.12
C LEU A 759 3.85 -7.06 -12.32
N GLN A 760 3.12 -6.84 -11.22
CA GLN A 760 1.76 -6.34 -11.26
C GLN A 760 1.72 -4.89 -10.80
N ALA A 761 1.24 -4.01 -11.67
CA ALA A 761 1.14 -2.59 -11.40
C ALA A 761 -0.22 -2.24 -10.78
N GLU A 762 -0.23 -1.29 -9.84
CA GLU A 762 -1.45 -0.68 -9.27
C GLU A 762 -2.39 -1.68 -8.55
N LEU A 763 -1.82 -2.63 -7.81
CA LEU A 763 -2.57 -3.50 -6.92
C LEU A 763 -2.99 -2.73 -5.67
N MET A 764 -4.28 -2.42 -5.56
CA MET A 764 -4.81 -1.61 -4.46
C MET A 764 -5.93 -2.35 -3.73
N PRO A 765 -5.89 -2.41 -2.38
CA PRO A 765 -7.03 -2.83 -1.58
C PRO A 765 -8.16 -1.80 -1.63
N VAL A 766 -9.39 -2.27 -1.43
CA VAL A 766 -10.59 -1.43 -1.44
C VAL A 766 -11.31 -1.61 -0.11
N TYR A 767 -11.74 -0.48 0.47
CA TYR A 767 -12.51 -0.45 1.70
C TYR A 767 -13.92 0.10 1.47
N ASN A 768 -14.89 -0.54 2.11
CA ASN A 768 -16.25 -0.03 2.18
C ASN A 768 -16.35 1.22 3.09
N GLU A 769 -17.54 1.81 3.21
CA GLU A 769 -17.78 2.99 4.05
C GLU A 769 -17.42 2.80 5.53
N LYS A 770 -17.40 1.55 6.00
CA LYS A 770 -17.04 1.18 7.38
C LYS A 770 -15.53 0.96 7.58
N GLY A 771 -14.70 1.12 6.54
CA GLY A 771 -13.26 0.86 6.62
C GLY A 771 -12.89 -0.63 6.63
N MET A 772 -13.79 -1.51 6.18
CA MET A 772 -13.53 -2.95 6.05
C MET A 772 -13.21 -3.29 4.59
N LEU A 773 -12.28 -4.21 4.38
CA LEU A 773 -11.95 -4.70 3.04
C LEU A 773 -13.19 -5.26 2.32
N GLU A 774 -13.39 -4.81 1.09
CA GLU A 774 -14.52 -5.18 0.25
C GLU A 774 -14.05 -5.86 -1.04
N ARG A 775 -14.74 -6.95 -1.41
CA ARG A 775 -14.50 -7.63 -2.68
C ARG A 775 -15.32 -6.93 -3.78
N ILE A 776 -14.66 -6.16 -4.65
CA ILE A 776 -15.29 -5.58 -5.85
C ILE A 776 -15.42 -6.63 -6.96
N GLU A 777 -14.35 -7.40 -7.20
CA GLU A 777 -14.29 -8.32 -8.35
C GLU A 777 -15.02 -9.65 -8.05
N ALA A 778 -15.78 -10.15 -9.03
CA ALA A 778 -16.52 -11.41 -8.88
C ALA A 778 -15.58 -12.64 -8.79
N VAL A 779 -14.43 -12.57 -9.46
CA VAL A 779 -13.39 -13.61 -9.40
C VAL A 779 -12.39 -13.31 -8.27
N PRO A 780 -11.88 -14.33 -7.55
CA PRO A 780 -10.86 -14.11 -6.51
C PRO A 780 -9.52 -13.67 -7.14
N PHE A 781 -9.14 -14.29 -8.25
CA PHE A 781 -7.98 -13.89 -9.02
C PHE A 781 -8.08 -14.12 -10.52
N ARG A 782 -7.15 -13.49 -11.25
CA ARG A 782 -7.07 -13.59 -12.70
C ARG A 782 -6.46 -14.93 -13.09
N LEU A 783 -7.32 -15.87 -13.45
CA LEU A 783 -6.96 -17.12 -14.12
C LEU A 783 -7.97 -17.36 -15.24
N THR A 784 -7.74 -16.71 -16.37
CA THR A 784 -8.62 -16.77 -17.54
C THR A 784 -8.30 -18.02 -18.37
N ARG A 785 -9.21 -18.34 -19.30
CA ARG A 785 -9.04 -19.46 -20.26
C ARG A 785 -7.71 -19.45 -21.01
N ASN A 786 -7.17 -18.29 -21.40
CA ASN A 786 -5.90 -18.22 -22.13
C ASN A 786 -4.71 -18.58 -21.21
N MET A 787 -4.74 -18.14 -19.95
CA MET A 787 -3.75 -18.52 -18.96
C MET A 787 -3.86 -20.01 -18.63
N PHE A 788 -5.07 -20.52 -18.42
CA PHE A 788 -5.31 -21.95 -18.17
C PHE A 788 -4.79 -22.81 -19.33
N THR A 789 -5.11 -22.45 -20.57
CA THR A 789 -4.66 -23.18 -21.77
C THR A 789 -3.14 -23.17 -21.89
N PHE A 790 -2.51 -22.02 -21.62
CA PHE A 790 -1.05 -21.92 -21.59
C PHE A 790 -0.43 -22.79 -20.49
N PHE A 791 -0.99 -22.77 -19.28
CA PHE A 791 -0.51 -23.57 -18.15
C PHE A 791 -0.78 -25.06 -18.32
N THR A 792 -1.85 -25.43 -19.02
CA THR A 792 -2.47 -26.77 -19.07
C THR A 792 -3.00 -27.22 -17.70
N ALA A 793 -3.88 -28.22 -17.68
CA ALA A 793 -4.40 -28.81 -16.44
C ALA A 793 -3.27 -29.23 -15.48
N PHE A 794 -2.21 -29.84 -16.02
CA PHE A 794 -1.01 -30.22 -15.26
C PHE A 794 -0.32 -29.04 -14.57
N GLY A 795 -0.20 -27.90 -15.26
CA GLY A 795 0.42 -26.71 -14.66
C GLY A 795 -0.43 -26.11 -13.55
N VAL A 796 -1.76 -26.13 -13.71
CA VAL A 796 -2.68 -25.55 -12.73
C VAL A 796 -2.83 -26.46 -11.50
N GLU A 797 -3.14 -27.73 -11.68
CA GLU A 797 -3.27 -28.68 -10.56
C GLU A 797 -1.92 -28.98 -9.91
N GLY A 798 -0.85 -29.06 -10.71
CA GLY A 798 0.49 -29.43 -10.24
C GLY A 798 1.28 -28.25 -9.68
N VAL A 799 1.50 -27.17 -10.44
CA VAL A 799 2.39 -26.06 -10.03
C VAL A 799 1.61 -24.94 -9.35
N PHE A 800 0.48 -24.52 -9.92
CA PHE A 800 -0.27 -23.37 -9.43
C PHE A 800 -0.88 -23.63 -8.05
N VAL A 801 -1.62 -24.72 -7.89
CA VAL A 801 -2.26 -25.08 -6.61
C VAL A 801 -1.21 -25.38 -5.54
N THR A 802 -0.17 -26.16 -5.86
CA THR A 802 0.85 -26.52 -4.84
C THR A 802 1.68 -25.32 -4.40
N ALA A 803 2.03 -24.39 -5.30
CA ALA A 803 2.72 -23.16 -4.92
C ALA A 803 1.86 -22.31 -3.97
N MET A 804 0.55 -22.22 -4.24
CA MET A 804 -0.40 -21.46 -3.42
C MET A 804 -0.53 -22.04 -2.01
N VAL A 805 -0.71 -23.37 -1.89
CA VAL A 805 -0.86 -24.08 -0.61
C VAL A 805 0.42 -24.00 0.22
N ASN A 806 1.59 -24.28 -0.39
CA ASN A 806 2.87 -24.22 0.33
C ASN A 806 3.20 -22.80 0.81
N ALA A 807 2.90 -21.79 0.00
CA ALA A 807 3.07 -20.40 0.41
C ALA A 807 2.11 -20.03 1.56
N ALA A 808 0.83 -20.44 1.48
CA ALA A 808 -0.13 -20.20 2.57
C ALA A 808 0.30 -20.85 3.89
N GLN A 809 0.77 -22.11 3.84
CA GLN A 809 1.29 -22.82 5.00
C GLN A 809 2.49 -22.10 5.63
N ALA A 810 3.45 -21.67 4.80
CA ALA A 810 4.66 -21.01 5.29
C ALA A 810 4.37 -19.65 5.94
N LEU A 811 3.43 -18.88 5.38
CA LEU A 811 2.99 -17.62 5.97
C LEU A 811 2.29 -17.81 7.33
N LEU A 812 1.64 -18.95 7.55
CA LEU A 812 0.96 -19.30 8.81
C LEU A 812 1.82 -20.11 9.79
N ALA A 813 3.08 -20.43 9.43
CA ALA A 813 3.96 -21.21 10.27
C ALA A 813 4.20 -20.52 11.64
N LYS A 814 4.40 -21.33 12.69
CA LYS A 814 4.75 -20.83 14.03
C LYS A 814 6.03 -19.99 13.93
N GLY A 815 6.00 -18.75 14.44
CA GLY A 815 7.09 -17.77 14.32
C GLY A 815 7.07 -16.89 13.07
N GLY A 816 6.13 -17.10 12.14
CA GLY A 816 6.04 -16.32 10.90
C GLY A 816 5.60 -14.86 11.07
N ASN A 817 4.99 -14.49 12.21
CA ASN A 817 4.64 -13.11 12.57
C ASN A 817 3.88 -12.30 11.50
N VAL A 818 3.25 -12.98 10.53
CA VAL A 818 2.54 -12.38 9.38
C VAL A 818 1.46 -11.40 9.82
N GLN A 819 0.84 -11.67 10.97
CA GLN A 819 -0.17 -10.83 11.59
C GLN A 819 0.34 -9.42 11.87
N HIS A 820 1.58 -9.29 12.35
CA HIS A 820 2.15 -8.00 12.74
C HIS A 820 2.51 -7.16 11.51
N VAL A 821 3.07 -7.79 10.47
CA VAL A 821 3.37 -7.13 9.20
C VAL A 821 2.07 -6.68 8.52
N ALA A 822 1.06 -7.55 8.46
CA ALA A 822 -0.24 -7.22 7.87
C ALA A 822 -0.96 -6.12 8.66
N ALA A 823 -0.93 -6.15 10.00
CA ALA A 823 -1.52 -5.12 10.84
C ALA A 823 -0.89 -3.73 10.59
N LEU A 824 0.43 -3.67 10.43
CA LEU A 824 1.14 -2.44 10.14
C LEU A 824 0.80 -1.89 8.74
N MET A 825 0.68 -2.79 7.75
CA MET A 825 0.21 -2.43 6.41
C MET A 825 -1.21 -1.87 6.45
N PHE A 826 -2.15 -2.56 7.12
CA PHE A 826 -3.54 -2.09 7.26
C PHE A 826 -3.65 -0.77 8.03
N ARG A 827 -2.83 -0.54 9.05
CA ARG A 827 -2.78 0.73 9.79
C ARG A 827 -2.55 1.89 8.84
N ASP A 828 -1.52 1.78 8.01
CA ASP A 828 -1.12 2.85 7.10
C ASP A 828 -2.11 3.01 5.96
N ASP A 829 -2.60 1.91 5.41
CA ASP A 829 -3.49 1.93 4.26
C ASP A 829 -4.91 2.41 4.62
N ILE A 830 -5.45 2.02 5.77
CA ILE A 830 -6.73 2.57 6.28
C ILE A 830 -6.58 4.05 6.64
N ALA A 831 -5.43 4.46 7.18
CA ALA A 831 -5.16 5.88 7.44
C ALA A 831 -5.12 6.68 6.13
N ASN A 832 -4.44 6.17 5.10
CA ASN A 832 -4.42 6.76 3.75
C ASN A 832 -5.82 6.79 3.11
N TRP A 833 -6.59 5.72 3.25
CA TRP A 833 -7.98 5.66 2.78
C TRP A 833 -8.85 6.73 3.44
N SER A 834 -8.72 6.91 4.76
CA SER A 834 -9.41 7.97 5.49
C SER A 834 -9.00 9.36 5.02
N ALA A 835 -7.70 9.59 4.82
CA ALA A 835 -7.18 10.88 4.37
C ALA A 835 -7.75 11.28 3.00
N ARG A 836 -7.93 10.31 2.08
CA ARG A 836 -8.57 10.53 0.77
C ARG A 836 -10.03 10.97 0.84
N ARG A 837 -10.73 10.67 1.94
CA ARG A 837 -12.15 11.04 2.15
C ARG A 837 -12.30 12.35 2.94
N SER A 838 -11.19 13.01 3.29
CA SER A 838 -11.20 14.28 4.01
C SER A 838 -11.88 15.41 3.22
N PRO A 839 -12.55 16.37 3.89
CA PRO A 839 -13.04 17.60 3.26
C PRO A 839 -11.93 18.52 2.73
N ALA A 840 -10.68 18.31 3.16
CA ALA A 840 -9.48 18.86 2.53
C ALA A 840 -9.04 17.87 1.44
N LYS A 841 -9.24 18.24 0.17
CA LYS A 841 -8.90 17.34 -0.94
C LYS A 841 -7.41 17.06 -0.90
N GLN A 842 -7.04 15.76 -0.93
CA GLN A 842 -5.66 15.29 -0.96
C GLN A 842 -4.83 15.54 0.33
N SER A 843 -5.50 15.68 1.50
CA SER A 843 -4.86 15.62 2.82
C SER A 843 -3.95 14.39 2.98
N LEU A 844 -2.88 14.53 3.75
CA LEU A 844 -2.01 13.41 4.15
C LEU A 844 -2.36 12.87 5.55
N VAL A 845 -3.14 13.62 6.33
CA VAL A 845 -3.60 13.22 7.67
C VAL A 845 -4.97 12.54 7.57
N GLY A 846 -5.07 11.34 8.15
CA GLY A 846 -6.33 10.62 8.31
C GLY A 846 -7.17 11.16 9.48
N HIS A 847 -8.49 11.10 9.35
CA HIS A 847 -9.44 11.67 10.33
C HIS A 847 -10.03 10.63 11.29
N ILE A 848 -9.63 9.35 11.17
CA ILE A 848 -10.10 8.28 12.05
C ILE A 848 -9.39 8.38 13.41
N LYS A 849 -10.18 8.37 14.49
CA LYS A 849 -9.66 8.31 15.87
C LYS A 849 -8.82 7.04 16.09
N GLY A 850 -7.74 7.15 16.85
CA GLY A 850 -6.77 6.06 17.07
C GLY A 850 -7.39 4.74 17.56
N GLU A 851 -8.35 4.80 18.49
CA GLU A 851 -9.04 3.61 19.02
C GLU A 851 -9.85 2.88 17.94
N MET A 852 -10.63 3.62 17.14
CA MET A 852 -11.39 3.07 16.02
C MET A 852 -10.45 2.48 14.96
N LEU A 853 -9.34 3.16 14.67
CA LEU A 853 -8.32 2.65 13.74
C LEU A 853 -7.75 1.32 14.25
N LYS A 854 -7.43 1.18 15.55
CA LYS A 854 -6.94 -0.07 16.15
C LYS A 854 -7.91 -1.23 15.91
N VAL A 855 -9.21 -1.00 16.17
CA VAL A 855 -10.26 -2.01 15.99
C VAL A 855 -10.39 -2.42 14.51
N LEU A 856 -10.39 -1.46 13.59
CA LEU A 856 -10.47 -1.73 12.15
C LEU A 856 -9.25 -2.50 11.63
N VAL A 857 -8.05 -2.15 12.10
CA VAL A 857 -6.80 -2.86 11.76
C VAL A 857 -6.85 -4.30 12.24
N ALA A 858 -7.22 -4.53 13.50
CA ALA A 858 -7.34 -5.87 14.06
C ALA A 858 -8.40 -6.72 13.32
N ALA A 859 -9.55 -6.12 12.99
CA ALA A 859 -10.63 -6.79 12.28
C ALA A 859 -10.23 -7.18 10.84
N ASN A 860 -9.59 -6.27 10.09
CA ASN A 860 -9.12 -6.57 8.73
C ASN A 860 -7.98 -7.59 8.72
N THR A 861 -7.04 -7.48 9.66
CA THR A 861 -5.93 -8.44 9.81
C THR A 861 -6.46 -9.85 10.06
N ARG A 862 -7.35 -10.02 11.04
CA ARG A 862 -7.98 -11.31 11.33
C ARG A 862 -8.68 -11.90 10.10
N LYS A 863 -9.53 -11.13 9.42
CA LYS A 863 -10.23 -11.61 8.20
C LYS A 863 -9.26 -11.98 7.07
N ALA A 864 -8.15 -11.26 6.92
CA ALA A 864 -7.13 -11.60 5.92
C ALA A 864 -6.44 -12.93 6.26
N LEU A 865 -6.13 -13.16 7.54
CA LEU A 865 -5.56 -14.43 8.00
C LEU A 865 -6.54 -15.59 7.93
N ASP A 866 -7.83 -15.36 8.18
CA ASP A 866 -8.86 -16.40 8.04
C ASP A 866 -8.97 -16.88 6.58
N ARG A 867 -8.89 -15.96 5.61
CA ARG A 867 -8.83 -16.31 4.17
C ARG A 867 -7.55 -17.09 3.85
N LEU A 868 -6.42 -16.71 4.45
CA LEU A 868 -5.16 -17.43 4.25
C LEU A 868 -5.22 -18.85 4.83
N ARG A 869 -5.83 -19.01 6.02
CA ARG A 869 -6.07 -20.32 6.66
C ARG A 869 -6.97 -21.20 5.82
N ALA A 870 -7.98 -20.64 5.14
CA ALA A 870 -8.85 -21.41 4.25
C ALA A 870 -8.09 -22.02 3.05
N VAL A 871 -7.01 -21.38 2.60
CA VAL A 871 -6.17 -21.86 1.48
C VAL A 871 -5.07 -22.82 1.94
N ALA A 872 -4.59 -22.64 3.17
CA ALA A 872 -3.58 -23.49 3.78
C ALA A 872 -4.06 -24.94 3.91
N PRO A 873 -3.12 -25.90 3.98
CA PRO A 873 -3.49 -27.31 4.10
C PRO A 873 -4.26 -27.55 5.40
N GLN A 874 -5.49 -28.04 5.27
CA GLN A 874 -6.31 -28.42 6.42
C GLN A 874 -5.78 -29.75 6.95
N VAL A 875 -5.26 -29.77 8.18
CA VAL A 875 -4.97 -31.01 8.89
C VAL A 875 -6.24 -31.37 9.64
N SER A 876 -6.86 -32.52 9.34
CA SER A 876 -7.97 -33.04 10.14
C SER A 876 -7.50 -33.18 11.58
N ASP A 877 -8.21 -32.54 12.50
CA ASP A 877 -7.89 -32.52 13.93
C ASP A 877 -8.34 -33.86 14.56
N ASP A 878 -7.82 -34.98 14.03
CA ASP A 878 -8.13 -36.33 14.49
C ASP A 878 -7.67 -36.56 15.94
N GLY A 879 -6.83 -35.66 16.47
CA GLY A 879 -6.39 -35.66 17.86
C GLY A 879 -7.49 -35.35 18.90
N GLN A 880 -8.57 -34.66 18.52
CA GLN A 880 -9.70 -34.40 19.45
C GLN A 880 -10.79 -35.48 19.38
N ALA A 881 -10.95 -36.14 18.24
CA ALA A 881 -11.91 -37.25 18.09
C ALA A 881 -11.48 -38.51 18.84
N ILE A 882 -10.16 -38.77 18.96
CA ILE A 882 -9.62 -39.93 19.69
C ILE A 882 -9.83 -39.78 21.21
N ALA A 883 -9.96 -38.57 21.74
CA ALA A 883 -10.23 -38.33 23.16
C ALA A 883 -11.66 -38.75 23.59
N HIS A 884 -12.61 -38.86 22.65
CA HIS A 884 -14.01 -39.21 22.94
C HIS A 884 -14.37 -40.68 22.64
N GLY A 885 -13.40 -41.54 22.33
CA GLY A 885 -13.62 -42.99 22.22
C GLY A 885 -14.60 -43.42 21.11
N LEU A 886 -14.96 -42.52 20.19
CA LEU A 886 -15.75 -42.84 19.02
C LEU A 886 -14.80 -43.29 17.91
N LEU A 887 -14.96 -44.54 17.47
CA LEU A 887 -14.35 -45.06 16.25
C LEU A 887 -14.75 -44.14 15.09
N ALA A 888 -13.86 -43.24 14.68
CA ALA A 888 -14.07 -42.44 13.48
C ALA A 888 -14.17 -43.40 12.29
N GLN A 889 -15.35 -43.46 11.66
CA GLN A 889 -15.49 -44.08 10.35
C GLN A 889 -14.52 -43.39 9.37
N PRO A 890 -13.98 -44.09 8.36
CA PRO A 890 -13.11 -43.50 7.35
C PRO A 890 -13.95 -42.66 6.38
N GLU A 891 -14.57 -41.59 6.87
CA GLU A 891 -15.20 -40.59 6.01
C GLU A 891 -14.10 -39.78 5.32
N ALA A 892 -14.33 -39.52 4.03
CA ALA A 892 -13.35 -39.05 3.06
C ALA A 892 -12.47 -37.91 3.61
N ARG A 893 -11.16 -38.18 3.74
CA ARG A 893 -10.14 -37.14 4.00
C ARG A 893 -10.35 -36.02 2.99
N SER A 894 -10.65 -34.81 3.46
CA SER A 894 -10.73 -33.66 2.57
C SER A 894 -9.37 -33.49 1.87
N PRO A 895 -9.35 -33.14 0.57
CA PRO A 895 -8.10 -32.92 -0.14
C PRO A 895 -7.27 -31.87 0.59
N VAL A 896 -5.97 -32.14 0.78
CA VAL A 896 -5.01 -31.21 1.42
C VAL A 896 -5.02 -29.83 0.75
N ALA A 897 -5.40 -29.76 -0.53
CA ALA A 897 -5.48 -28.53 -1.32
C ALA A 897 -6.91 -28.05 -1.61
N GLY A 898 -7.93 -28.56 -0.91
CA GLY A 898 -9.34 -28.31 -1.23
C GLY A 898 -9.69 -26.83 -1.35
N GLY A 899 -9.30 -26.00 -0.37
CA GLY A 899 -9.57 -24.56 -0.42
C GLY A 899 -8.86 -23.81 -1.55
N ALA A 900 -7.66 -24.25 -1.94
CA ALA A 900 -6.96 -23.68 -3.09
C ALA A 900 -7.62 -24.09 -4.43
N GLN A 901 -8.10 -25.33 -4.52
CA GLN A 901 -8.84 -25.82 -5.69
C GLN A 901 -10.17 -25.09 -5.86
N GLU A 902 -10.94 -24.90 -4.79
CA GLU A 902 -12.18 -24.12 -4.81
C GLU A 902 -11.96 -22.68 -5.33
N LEU A 903 -10.85 -22.04 -4.93
CA LEU A 903 -10.51 -20.71 -5.44
C LEU A 903 -10.14 -20.72 -6.93
N VAL A 904 -9.42 -21.73 -7.39
CA VAL A 904 -9.08 -21.91 -8.81
C VAL A 904 -10.33 -22.14 -9.64
N GLU A 905 -11.24 -23.00 -9.19
CA GLU A 905 -12.55 -23.23 -9.82
C GLU A 905 -13.37 -21.94 -9.86
N ALA A 906 -13.44 -21.21 -8.74
CA ALA A 906 -14.14 -19.93 -8.68
C ALA A 906 -13.52 -18.85 -9.58
N ALA A 907 -12.20 -18.88 -9.82
CA ALA A 907 -11.52 -17.96 -10.74
C ALA A 907 -11.81 -18.27 -12.20
N MET A 908 -11.97 -19.55 -12.55
CA MET A 908 -12.20 -20.02 -13.92
C MET A 908 -13.70 -20.12 -14.29
N ALA A 909 -14.60 -20.09 -13.30
CA ALA A 909 -16.03 -20.24 -13.55
C ALA A 909 -16.58 -19.15 -14.48
N ALA A 910 -17.17 -19.57 -15.60
CA ALA A 910 -17.80 -18.66 -16.58
C ALA A 910 -18.88 -17.76 -15.93
N LYS A 911 -19.59 -18.28 -14.92
CA LYS A 911 -20.58 -17.54 -14.12
C LYS A 911 -19.99 -16.34 -13.37
N HIS A 912 -18.72 -16.41 -12.97
CA HIS A 912 -18.03 -15.29 -12.30
C HIS A 912 -17.36 -14.38 -13.32
N LEU A 913 -16.70 -14.95 -14.33
CA LEU A 913 -16.03 -14.21 -15.40
C LEU A 913 -16.99 -13.32 -16.19
N CYS A 914 -18.23 -13.77 -16.47
CA CYS A 914 -19.20 -12.96 -17.20
C CYS A 914 -19.70 -11.73 -16.40
N ARG A 915 -19.56 -11.74 -15.07
CA ARG A 915 -19.94 -10.63 -14.17
C ARG A 915 -18.85 -9.56 -14.05
N MET A 916 -17.63 -9.87 -14.51
CA MET A 916 -16.54 -8.91 -14.55
C MET A 916 -16.82 -7.78 -15.55
N GLU A 917 -16.18 -6.63 -15.33
CA GLU A 917 -16.22 -5.53 -16.29
C GLU A 917 -15.62 -5.97 -17.64
N PRO A 918 -16.22 -5.60 -18.78
CA PRO A 918 -15.66 -5.94 -20.11
C PRO A 918 -14.23 -5.43 -20.31
N ALA A 919 -13.88 -4.26 -19.75
CA ALA A 919 -12.53 -3.70 -19.77
C ALA A 919 -11.50 -4.52 -18.95
N TRP A 920 -11.96 -5.48 -18.15
CA TRP A 920 -11.09 -6.47 -17.51
C TRP A 920 -10.67 -7.58 -18.48
N HIS A 921 -11.30 -7.71 -19.66
CA HIS A 921 -11.08 -8.77 -20.66
C HIS A 921 -11.24 -10.20 -20.10
N PRO A 922 -12.44 -10.61 -19.63
CA PRO A 922 -12.63 -11.93 -19.02
C PRO A 922 -12.42 -13.12 -19.97
N TRP A 923 -12.45 -12.89 -21.27
CA TRP A 923 -12.18 -13.89 -22.32
C TRP A 923 -10.68 -14.11 -22.58
N PHE A 924 -9.80 -13.22 -22.10
CA PHE A 924 -8.36 -13.26 -22.35
C PHE A 924 -7.56 -13.21 -21.05
#